data_AF-A0A5C7SHT5-F1
#
_entry.id   AF-A0A5C7SHT5-F1
#
_cell.length_a   1.000
_cell.length_b   1.000
_cell.length_c   1.000
_cell.angle_alpha   90.00
_cell.angle_beta   90.00
_cell.angle_gamma   90.00
#
_symmetry.space_group_name_H-M   'P 1'
#
loop_
_entity.id
_entity.type
_entity.pdbx_description
1 polymer ?
#
loop_
_entity_poly.entity_id
_entity_poly.type
_entity_poly.pdbx_seq_one_letter_code
_entity_poly.pdbx_strand_id
1 'polypeptide(L)'
;MSTWQIDRSDPSSESGASTPSDVPLKWAHDALTGEPRYIHDSEVIDHQCSCFCPACRLVLTPVMAGQPLRVRPTAHFRHPAGSQKDACTLVAARMAATHLLLENGFIDLPRRTMSRTAIGFSGRGYEIWVEEPAERRVITNARLHDHATAELTLDDGRKLLVDLTGRRDPIGESNGQAVVTISLSDPELAMLSPEEIRSRLRILPDIHWCAHWNDQTLAAKGDAEASRAACNALDDWSAEDEADFRSRLTPDIDEETARNLRRETLLHREAKAILEREQRITTPCLEVRVTRDPPDEFIGEWQTDTLRMNWFAAPKMLELTDVRLERRLGRIVPDIVANLAARDIYADGIIDTWVNDGFEEEIEDTSSLPWPSILLVEVTVTHGIDEEKRRRIRALNLAMLEIDLSLLGGRITREDLRDLIVDQTVGKRWVHHPVFPIKQQRLNTALDEHPVTLRYQERLIELRRPQWLAVPASHWAHHYLDAVTRFHDENVLIRRAQRKHQGDGPKPKLLGKESGAWAQLAEAAEALAAHGLPGAADAFMLDESGLIARLLSLRRNTGVGYDVGTGYQVLNAIMQSGKDSKRWDTLYAIAVKAYGLEAHFTSDQARKYDGWRQTLIAKVDANDEAYMRPATFDSLLSVLFPEMAERINKGYGRLPD
;
A
#
# COMPACT_ATOMS: atom_id res chain seq x y z
N MET A 1 71.46 9.62 -1.98
CA MET A 1 72.05 9.75 -0.63
C MET A 1 70.94 9.61 0.39
N SER A 2 71.28 9.03 1.55
CA SER A 2 70.44 8.75 2.73
C SER A 2 69.72 7.40 2.75
N THR A 3 70.51 6.43 3.18
CA THR A 3 70.24 5.23 3.99
C THR A 3 69.17 5.41 5.08
N TRP A 4 68.49 4.32 5.45
CA TRP A 4 68.22 3.75 6.81
C TRP A 4 67.00 2.79 6.64
N GLN A 5 67.21 1.46 6.61
CA GLN A 5 67.27 0.47 7.71
C GLN A 5 65.93 -0.27 7.88
N ILE A 6 65.92 -1.58 7.57
CA ILE A 6 64.88 -2.53 7.99
C ILE A 6 65.60 -3.64 8.75
N ASP A 7 65.13 -3.86 9.97
CA ASP A 7 65.69 -4.74 10.97
C ASP A 7 65.79 -6.19 10.51
N ARG A 8 66.96 -6.78 10.76
CA ARG A 8 67.03 -8.22 11.00
C ARG A 8 66.40 -8.46 12.37
N SER A 9 65.14 -8.89 12.38
CA SER A 9 64.61 -9.61 13.53
C SER A 9 65.36 -10.95 13.60
N ASP A 10 66.40 -10.99 14.43
CA ASP A 10 66.87 -12.23 15.03
C ASP A 10 65.68 -12.95 15.68
N PRO A 11 65.67 -14.29 15.70
CA PRO A 11 64.70 -15.04 16.48
C PRO A 11 64.96 -14.76 17.97
N SER A 12 64.21 -13.84 18.57
CA SER A 12 64.23 -13.60 20.00
C SER A 12 63.58 -14.78 20.72
N SER A 13 64.45 -15.65 21.24
CA SER A 13 64.34 -16.39 22.50
C SER A 13 62.95 -16.51 23.13
N GLU A 14 62.33 -17.67 22.96
CA GLU A 14 61.46 -18.22 24.02
C GLU A 14 62.26 -19.23 24.84
N SER A 15 62.40 -18.89 26.11
CA SER A 15 62.87 -19.72 27.20
C SER A 15 61.92 -20.91 27.38
N GLY A 16 62.47 -22.13 27.36
CA GLY A 16 61.86 -23.30 27.97
C GLY A 16 61.19 -24.31 27.04
N ALA A 17 61.78 -24.61 25.88
CA ALA A 17 61.48 -25.84 25.14
C ALA A 17 62.78 -26.43 24.57
N SER A 18 62.93 -27.75 24.67
CA SER A 18 64.11 -28.49 24.20
C SER A 18 64.47 -28.09 22.76
N THR A 19 65.75 -27.82 22.51
CA THR A 19 66.25 -27.55 21.17
C THR A 19 65.93 -28.73 20.24
N PRO A 20 65.35 -28.51 19.03
CA PRO A 20 64.99 -29.58 18.10
C PRO A 20 66.18 -30.45 17.66
N SER A 21 67.41 -30.07 17.99
CA SER A 21 68.64 -30.83 17.78
C SER A 21 68.79 -32.06 18.70
N ASP A 22 68.04 -32.14 19.81
CA ASP A 22 68.18 -33.19 20.84
C ASP A 22 67.15 -34.33 20.69
N VAL A 23 66.23 -34.22 19.73
CA VAL A 23 65.18 -35.21 19.50
C VAL A 23 65.65 -36.23 18.43
N PRO A 24 65.81 -37.53 18.76
CA PRO A 24 66.49 -38.50 17.90
C PRO A 24 65.66 -38.99 16.70
N LEU A 25 66.04 -38.61 15.48
CA LEU A 25 65.34 -38.95 14.23
C LEU A 25 65.00 -40.46 14.09
N LYS A 26 63.71 -40.84 14.10
CA LYS A 26 63.29 -42.26 13.93
C LYS A 26 62.71 -42.63 12.58
N TRP A 27 62.58 -41.66 11.68
CA TRP A 27 61.95 -41.83 10.37
C TRP A 27 62.90 -41.40 9.25
N ALA A 28 62.91 -42.13 8.14
CA ALA A 28 63.75 -41.86 6.96
C ALA A 28 63.03 -42.26 5.65
N HIS A 29 63.59 -41.90 4.50
CA HIS A 29 63.15 -42.39 3.18
C HIS A 29 63.97 -43.59 2.75
N ASP A 30 63.34 -44.61 2.20
CA ASP A 30 64.03 -45.63 1.41
C ASP A 30 64.46 -45.05 0.05
N ALA A 31 65.73 -45.20 -0.31
CA ALA A 31 66.31 -44.72 -1.56
C ALA A 31 65.68 -45.34 -2.81
N LEU A 32 65.19 -46.57 -2.70
CA LEU A 32 64.69 -47.36 -3.83
C LEU A 32 63.21 -47.13 -4.07
N THR A 33 62.40 -47.17 -3.01
CA THR A 33 60.94 -47.07 -3.12
C THR A 33 60.44 -45.65 -2.89
N GLY A 34 61.23 -44.79 -2.22
CA GLY A 34 60.77 -43.49 -1.76
C GLY A 34 59.75 -43.57 -0.62
N GLU A 35 59.50 -44.76 -0.05
CA GLU A 35 58.58 -44.92 1.08
C GLU A 35 59.23 -44.50 2.40
N PRO A 36 58.45 -43.99 3.36
CA PRO A 36 58.96 -43.72 4.69
C PRO A 36 59.22 -45.03 5.44
N ARG A 37 60.37 -45.11 6.10
CA ARG A 37 60.80 -46.24 6.94
C ARG A 37 60.94 -45.78 8.38
N TYR A 38 60.34 -46.53 9.30
CA TYR A 38 60.53 -46.39 10.74
C TYR A 38 61.77 -47.17 11.18
N ILE A 39 62.49 -46.67 12.18
CA ILE A 39 63.77 -47.27 12.65
C ILE A 39 63.64 -48.72 13.12
N HIS A 40 62.43 -49.20 13.42
CA HIS A 40 62.15 -50.57 13.82
C HIS A 40 61.51 -51.43 12.72
N ASP A 41 61.40 -50.94 11.49
CA ASP A 41 60.94 -51.75 10.36
C ASP A 41 61.97 -52.86 10.06
N SER A 42 61.50 -54.05 9.70
CA SER A 42 62.36 -55.21 9.44
C SER A 42 63.40 -54.92 8.36
N GLU A 43 63.06 -54.17 7.31
CA GLU A 43 64.02 -53.82 6.25
C GLU A 43 65.14 -52.89 6.73
N VAL A 44 64.89 -52.09 7.78
CA VAL A 44 65.89 -51.19 8.38
C VAL A 44 66.80 -51.97 9.33
N ILE A 45 66.21 -52.84 10.16
CA ILE A 45 66.93 -53.68 11.12
C ILE A 45 67.86 -54.66 10.40
N ASP A 46 67.38 -55.28 9.31
CA ASP A 46 68.12 -56.25 8.52
C ASP A 46 69.07 -55.61 7.48
N HIS A 47 69.22 -54.28 7.50
CA HIS A 47 70.04 -53.49 6.57
C HIS A 47 69.73 -53.72 5.08
N GLN A 48 68.47 -53.98 4.75
CA GLN A 48 68.00 -54.26 3.39
C GLN A 48 67.58 -53.00 2.60
N CYS A 49 67.48 -51.85 3.26
CA CYS A 49 67.13 -50.57 2.64
C CYS A 49 68.23 -49.51 2.86
N SER A 50 68.34 -48.57 1.91
CA SER A 50 69.26 -47.43 2.01
C SER A 50 68.47 -46.19 2.43
N CYS A 51 68.65 -45.73 3.66
CA CYS A 51 67.83 -44.66 4.22
C CYS A 51 68.41 -43.26 3.96
N PHE A 52 67.56 -42.31 3.56
CA PHE A 52 67.91 -40.90 3.35
C PHE A 52 67.06 -39.96 4.20
N CYS A 53 67.60 -38.80 4.56
CA CYS A 53 66.85 -37.77 5.27
C CYS A 53 65.87 -37.04 4.33
N PRO A 54 64.57 -36.93 4.66
CA PRO A 54 63.60 -36.21 3.82
C PRO A 54 63.87 -34.70 3.69
N ALA A 55 64.55 -34.08 4.66
CA ALA A 55 64.86 -32.65 4.62
C ALA A 55 66.18 -32.34 3.87
N CYS A 56 67.30 -32.87 4.33
CA CYS A 56 68.63 -32.52 3.79
C CYS A 56 69.13 -33.49 2.70
N ARG A 57 68.39 -34.57 2.42
CA ARG A 57 68.71 -35.60 1.40
C ARG A 57 70.07 -36.28 1.58
N LEU A 58 70.63 -36.25 2.79
CA LEU A 58 71.84 -37.00 3.14
C LEU A 58 71.51 -38.45 3.47
N VAL A 59 72.44 -39.36 3.17
CA VAL A 59 72.35 -40.78 3.58
C VAL A 59 72.39 -40.86 5.10
N LEU A 60 71.46 -41.62 5.68
CA LEU A 60 71.33 -41.84 7.11
C LEU A 60 71.85 -43.20 7.51
N THR A 61 72.54 -43.28 8.65
CA THR A 61 72.99 -44.55 9.24
C THR A 61 72.03 -44.95 10.37
N PRO A 62 71.35 -46.10 10.30
CA PRO A 62 70.53 -46.60 11.41
C PRO A 62 71.43 -46.99 12.60
N VAL A 63 71.06 -46.54 13.79
CA VAL A 63 71.76 -46.82 15.04
C VAL A 63 70.80 -47.57 15.95
N MET A 64 71.03 -48.87 16.10
CA MET A 64 70.23 -49.71 16.99
C MET A 64 70.73 -49.59 18.43
N ALA A 65 69.82 -49.70 19.40
CA ALA A 65 70.18 -49.69 20.81
C ALA A 65 70.99 -50.95 21.14
N GLY A 66 72.27 -50.78 21.52
CA GLY A 66 73.12 -51.89 21.98
C GLY A 66 72.82 -52.29 23.42
N GLN A 67 72.91 -53.59 23.74
CA GLN A 67 72.93 -54.06 25.12
C GLN A 67 74.36 -54.01 25.70
N PRO A 68 74.58 -53.66 26.98
CA PRO A 68 73.60 -53.25 28.00
C PRO A 68 73.39 -51.73 28.07
N LEU A 69 72.15 -51.32 28.39
CA LEU A 69 71.64 -49.95 28.33
C LEU A 69 72.03 -49.13 29.57
N ARG A 70 72.93 -48.15 29.43
CA ARG A 70 73.11 -47.07 30.42
C ARG A 70 72.83 -45.73 29.75
N VAL A 71 71.70 -45.14 30.16
CA VAL A 71 71.13 -43.84 29.72
C VAL A 71 70.53 -43.86 28.30
N ARG A 72 69.22 -43.56 28.22
CA ARG A 72 68.32 -43.54 27.05
C ARG A 72 69.00 -43.57 25.66
N PRO A 73 69.19 -44.75 25.04
CA PRO A 73 69.42 -44.83 23.60
C PRO A 73 68.13 -45.34 22.95
N THR A 74 67.31 -44.42 22.44
CA THR A 74 66.28 -44.81 21.47
C THR A 74 66.99 -45.10 20.15
N ALA A 75 66.65 -46.22 19.50
CA ALA A 75 67.15 -46.48 18.15
C ALA A 75 66.80 -45.27 17.26
N HIS A 76 67.76 -44.81 16.45
CA HIS A 76 67.60 -43.61 15.65
C HIS A 76 68.49 -43.62 14.40
N PHE A 77 68.12 -42.79 13.43
CA PHE A 77 68.93 -42.48 12.27
C PHE A 77 69.92 -41.36 12.56
N ARG A 78 71.18 -41.57 12.17
CA ARG A 78 72.26 -40.62 12.36
C ARG A 78 72.69 -40.01 11.01
N HIS A 79 72.88 -38.69 11.00
CA HIS A 79 73.47 -37.97 9.86
C HIS A 79 75.00 -38.12 9.84
N PRO A 80 75.65 -37.92 8.67
CA PRO A 80 77.10 -37.81 8.58
C PRO A 80 77.66 -36.69 9.48
N ALA A 81 78.89 -36.87 9.99
CA ALA A 81 79.52 -35.89 10.88
C ALA A 81 79.69 -34.53 10.18
N GLY A 82 79.35 -33.43 10.88
CA GLY A 82 79.46 -32.06 10.35
C GLY A 82 78.26 -31.55 9.54
N SER A 83 77.18 -32.32 9.41
CA SER A 83 75.99 -31.92 8.66
C SER A 83 75.18 -30.81 9.35
N GLN A 84 74.71 -29.81 8.59
CA GLN A 84 73.69 -28.87 9.05
C GLN A 84 72.34 -29.60 9.18
N LYS A 85 71.68 -29.43 10.33
CA LYS A 85 70.41 -30.09 10.65
C LYS A 85 69.26 -29.08 10.50
N ASP A 86 68.75 -28.92 9.28
CA ASP A 86 67.69 -27.95 8.97
C ASP A 86 66.31 -28.58 9.24
N ALA A 87 65.90 -28.60 10.51
CA ALA A 87 64.58 -29.10 10.95
C ALA A 87 64.25 -30.56 10.52
N CYS A 88 65.27 -31.38 10.23
CA CYS A 88 65.13 -32.75 9.70
C CYS A 88 64.14 -33.63 10.47
N THR A 89 64.12 -33.52 11.80
CA THR A 89 63.25 -34.29 12.69
C THR A 89 61.77 -33.99 12.44
N LEU A 90 61.39 -32.71 12.27
CA LEU A 90 60.02 -32.29 12.01
C LEU A 90 59.55 -32.70 10.61
N VAL A 91 60.40 -32.52 9.60
CA VAL A 91 60.07 -32.92 8.22
C VAL A 91 59.86 -34.43 8.13
N ALA A 92 60.67 -35.23 8.83
CA ALA A 92 60.50 -36.67 8.88
C ALA A 92 59.22 -37.11 9.61
N ALA A 93 58.85 -36.42 10.69
CA ALA A 93 57.58 -36.67 11.39
C ALA A 93 56.37 -36.32 10.50
N ARG A 94 56.41 -35.18 9.80
CA ARG A 94 55.35 -34.75 8.88
C ARG A 94 55.17 -35.69 7.70
N MET A 95 56.29 -36.17 7.15
CA MET A 95 56.29 -37.21 6.12
C MET A 95 55.64 -38.50 6.64
N ALA A 96 56.04 -38.99 7.81
CA ALA A 96 55.45 -40.19 8.42
C ALA A 96 53.94 -40.01 8.65
N ALA A 97 53.52 -38.87 9.20
CA ALA A 97 52.11 -38.55 9.38
C ALA A 97 51.33 -38.51 8.04
N THR A 98 51.91 -37.94 6.98
CA THR A 98 51.29 -37.89 5.65
C THR A 98 51.09 -39.29 5.07
N HIS A 99 52.06 -40.19 5.24
CA HIS A 99 51.93 -41.57 4.80
C HIS A 99 50.91 -42.35 5.61
N LEU A 100 50.90 -42.17 6.93
CA LEU A 100 49.95 -42.83 7.82
C LEU A 100 48.51 -42.31 7.60
N LEU A 101 48.33 -41.07 7.11
CA LEU A 101 47.03 -40.58 6.62
C LEU A 101 46.56 -41.38 5.39
N LEU A 102 47.46 -41.70 4.45
CA LEU A 102 47.14 -42.54 3.30
C LEU A 102 46.79 -43.98 3.72
N GLU A 103 47.55 -44.58 4.64
CA GLU A 103 47.25 -45.91 5.18
C GLU A 103 45.93 -45.98 5.95
N ASN A 104 45.58 -44.92 6.69
CA ASN A 104 44.28 -44.80 7.36
C ASN A 104 43.12 -44.78 6.35
N GLY A 105 43.36 -44.31 5.13
CA GLY A 105 42.45 -44.40 3.99
C GLY A 105 41.35 -43.34 3.93
N PHE A 106 41.15 -42.51 4.95
CA PHE A 106 40.16 -41.43 4.92
C PHE A 106 40.54 -40.22 5.79
N ILE A 107 39.92 -39.08 5.50
CA ILE A 107 39.99 -37.84 6.28
C ILE A 107 38.58 -37.34 6.59
N ASP A 108 38.38 -36.88 7.83
CA ASP A 108 37.15 -36.22 8.28
C ASP A 108 37.30 -34.71 8.15
N LEU A 109 36.65 -34.11 7.17
CA LEU A 109 36.67 -32.67 6.94
C LEU A 109 35.58 -32.00 7.76
N PRO A 110 35.91 -30.93 8.52
CA PRO A 110 34.94 -30.24 9.36
C PRO A 110 33.92 -29.49 8.52
N ARG A 111 32.81 -29.10 9.14
CA ARG A 111 31.86 -28.15 8.53
C ARG A 111 32.58 -26.84 8.22
N ARG A 112 32.18 -26.16 7.15
CA ARG A 112 32.67 -24.82 6.82
C ARG A 112 31.54 -23.81 7.02
N THR A 113 31.67 -22.93 8.01
CA THR A 113 30.72 -21.84 8.25
C THR A 113 31.33 -20.50 7.82
N MET A 114 30.48 -19.58 7.37
CA MET A 114 30.89 -18.23 7.02
C MET A 114 29.73 -17.26 7.26
N SER A 115 30.01 -16.09 7.84
CA SER A 115 29.04 -15.00 7.94
C SER A 115 29.19 -14.03 6.77
N ARG A 116 28.05 -13.52 6.30
CA ARG A 116 27.97 -12.48 5.27
C ARG A 116 26.95 -11.44 5.73
N THR A 117 27.24 -10.17 5.46
CA THR A 117 26.42 -9.06 5.94
C THR A 117 26.09 -8.12 4.79
N ALA A 118 24.80 -7.86 4.59
CA ALA A 118 24.32 -6.78 3.72
C ALA A 118 23.99 -5.55 4.59
N ILE A 119 24.27 -4.34 4.10
CA ILE A 119 23.95 -3.10 4.80
C ILE A 119 22.79 -2.43 4.07
N GLY A 120 21.66 -2.26 4.76
CA GLY A 120 20.51 -1.54 4.20
C GLY A 120 20.72 -0.03 4.19
N PHE A 121 19.87 0.72 3.47
CA PHE A 121 19.97 2.19 3.40
C PHE A 121 19.73 2.86 4.77
N SER A 122 19.09 2.17 5.71
CA SER A 122 18.98 2.63 7.10
C SER A 122 20.30 2.57 7.89
N GLY A 123 21.35 1.95 7.32
CA GLY A 123 22.63 1.70 7.96
C GLY A 123 22.68 0.41 8.80
N ARG A 124 21.60 -0.39 8.80
CA ARG A 124 21.54 -1.65 9.56
C ARG A 124 22.23 -2.78 8.79
N GLY A 125 23.03 -3.57 9.51
CA GLY A 125 23.60 -4.81 9.01
C GLY A 125 22.61 -5.99 9.14
N TYR A 126 22.49 -6.78 8.07
CA TYR A 126 21.74 -8.01 7.99
C TYR A 126 22.74 -9.17 7.86
N GLU A 127 23.18 -9.72 8.99
CA GLU A 127 24.15 -10.82 9.04
C GLU A 127 23.45 -12.18 8.87
N ILE A 128 23.96 -13.00 7.97
CA ILE A 128 23.52 -14.37 7.71
C ILE A 128 24.71 -15.31 7.81
N TRP A 129 24.50 -16.43 8.50
CA TRP A 129 25.46 -17.54 8.57
C TRP A 129 25.09 -18.60 7.55
N VAL A 130 26.02 -18.91 6.65
CA VAL A 130 25.90 -19.99 5.68
C VAL A 130 26.90 -21.08 6.00
N GLU A 131 26.55 -22.32 5.69
CA GLU A 131 27.40 -23.47 5.95
C GLU A 131 27.47 -24.46 4.79
N GLU A 132 28.61 -25.14 4.73
CA GLU A 132 28.80 -26.41 4.03
C GLU A 132 28.96 -27.52 5.09
N PRO A 133 28.25 -28.65 4.94
CA PRO A 133 28.27 -29.73 5.91
C PRO A 133 29.65 -30.40 6.01
N ALA A 134 29.92 -31.00 7.16
CA ALA A 134 31.11 -31.83 7.36
C ALA A 134 31.08 -33.05 6.42
N GLU A 135 32.26 -33.48 5.98
CA GLU A 135 32.39 -34.49 4.93
C GLU A 135 33.52 -35.48 5.24
N ARG A 136 33.24 -36.79 5.18
CA ARG A 136 34.28 -37.84 5.24
C ARG A 136 34.70 -38.22 3.83
N ARG A 137 35.99 -38.16 3.53
CA ARG A 137 36.54 -38.47 2.20
C ARG A 137 37.64 -39.51 2.23
N VAL A 138 37.62 -40.43 1.27
CA VAL A 138 38.67 -41.44 1.10
C VAL A 138 39.89 -40.78 0.47
N ILE A 139 41.08 -41.10 0.97
CA ILE A 139 42.36 -40.61 0.44
C ILE A 139 42.90 -41.65 -0.55
N THR A 140 43.05 -41.27 -1.80
CA THR A 140 43.58 -42.15 -2.87
C THR A 140 45.08 -41.99 -3.06
N ASN A 141 45.62 -40.81 -2.73
CA ASN A 141 47.04 -40.51 -2.80
C ASN A 141 47.40 -39.43 -1.77
N ALA A 142 48.59 -39.50 -1.19
CA ALA A 142 49.13 -38.49 -0.29
C ALA A 142 50.61 -38.30 -0.59
N ARG A 143 51.05 -37.04 -0.74
CA ARG A 143 52.46 -36.71 -0.89
C ARG A 143 52.80 -35.45 -0.14
N LEU A 144 54.03 -35.39 0.37
CA LEU A 144 54.57 -34.16 0.92
C LEU A 144 54.90 -33.19 -0.24
N HIS A 145 54.29 -32.01 -0.25
CA HIS A 145 54.50 -30.99 -1.27
C HIS A 145 55.74 -30.14 -0.96
N ASP A 146 55.89 -29.75 0.30
CA ASP A 146 57.05 -29.03 0.85
C ASP A 146 57.28 -29.42 2.34
N HIS A 147 58.23 -28.81 3.03
CA HIS A 147 58.56 -29.17 4.43
C HIS A 147 57.41 -28.96 5.45
N ALA A 148 56.32 -28.29 5.06
CA ALA A 148 55.20 -27.90 5.90
C ALA A 148 53.83 -28.33 5.34
N THR A 149 53.72 -28.62 4.06
CA THR A 149 52.45 -28.85 3.37
C THR A 149 52.41 -30.25 2.73
N ALA A 150 51.32 -30.98 2.95
CA ALA A 150 50.99 -32.19 2.20
C ALA A 150 49.89 -31.91 1.16
N GLU A 151 49.93 -32.62 0.04
CA GLU A 151 48.86 -32.65 -0.96
C GLU A 151 48.20 -34.03 -0.92
N LEU A 152 46.90 -34.05 -0.61
CA LEU A 152 46.05 -35.23 -0.64
C LEU A 152 45.21 -35.22 -1.92
N THR A 153 45.05 -36.38 -2.56
CA THR A 153 44.05 -36.60 -3.60
C THR A 153 42.91 -37.42 -3.01
N LEU A 154 41.69 -36.92 -3.17
CA LEU A 154 40.47 -37.56 -2.66
C LEU A 154 39.88 -38.53 -3.70
N ASP A 155 38.90 -39.33 -3.30
CA ASP A 155 38.21 -40.32 -4.14
C ASP A 155 37.46 -39.73 -5.35
N ASP A 156 36.96 -38.50 -5.21
CA ASP A 156 36.30 -37.74 -6.28
C ASP A 156 37.28 -36.99 -7.21
N GLY A 157 38.59 -37.15 -6.99
CA GLY A 157 39.64 -36.51 -7.78
C GLY A 157 40.00 -35.09 -7.35
N ARG A 158 39.34 -34.52 -6.33
CA ARG A 158 39.71 -33.22 -5.75
C ARG A 158 41.07 -33.32 -5.05
N LYS A 159 41.81 -32.21 -5.10
CA LYS A 159 43.10 -32.06 -4.40
C LYS A 159 42.92 -31.17 -3.18
N LEU A 160 43.40 -31.65 -2.04
CA LEU A 160 43.35 -30.95 -0.75
C LEU A 160 44.77 -30.71 -0.26
N LEU A 161 45.11 -29.46 0.00
CA LEU A 161 46.36 -29.12 0.68
C LEU A 161 46.15 -29.18 2.19
N VAL A 162 47.11 -29.75 2.90
CA VAL A 162 47.10 -29.89 4.35
C VAL A 162 48.34 -29.19 4.88
N ASP A 163 48.15 -28.04 5.53
CA ASP A 163 49.21 -27.41 6.33
C ASP A 163 49.43 -28.26 7.58
N LEU A 164 50.62 -28.84 7.71
CA LEU A 164 51.01 -29.70 8.83
C LEU A 164 51.64 -28.90 9.97
N THR A 165 51.68 -27.56 9.90
CA THR A 165 52.23 -26.72 10.96
C THR A 165 51.19 -26.36 12.03
N GLY A 166 49.91 -26.29 11.68
CA GLY A 166 48.88 -25.77 12.57
C GLY A 166 48.89 -24.24 12.70
N ARG A 167 49.67 -23.53 11.88
CA ARG A 167 49.92 -22.07 12.04
C ARG A 167 49.37 -21.23 10.89
N ARG A 168 48.79 -21.85 9.87
CA ARG A 168 48.26 -21.14 8.72
C ARG A 168 46.92 -20.48 9.07
N ASP A 169 46.90 -19.16 9.04
CA ASP A 169 45.67 -18.39 9.18
C ASP A 169 44.71 -18.65 8.01
N PRO A 170 43.39 -18.45 8.21
CA PRO A 170 42.42 -18.48 7.13
C PRO A 170 42.80 -17.50 6.02
N ILE A 171 42.93 -17.99 4.79
CA ILE A 171 43.26 -17.16 3.63
C ILE A 171 41.95 -16.67 3.02
N GLY A 172 41.78 -15.35 2.99
CA GLY A 172 40.73 -14.73 2.18
C GLY A 172 41.07 -14.87 0.70
N GLU A 173 40.25 -15.63 -0.02
CA GLU A 173 40.36 -15.95 -1.45
C GLU A 173 41.60 -16.78 -1.83
N SER A 174 41.46 -18.11 -1.79
CA SER A 174 42.37 -19.00 -2.52
C SER A 174 41.92 -19.15 -3.97
N ASN A 175 42.85 -19.34 -4.90
CA ASN A 175 42.60 -19.63 -6.33
C ASN A 175 41.95 -21.02 -6.54
N GLY A 176 40.80 -21.29 -5.90
CA GLY A 176 40.08 -22.56 -5.96
C GLY A 176 40.78 -23.75 -5.27
N GLN A 177 41.85 -23.50 -4.51
CA GLN A 177 42.57 -24.53 -3.77
C GLN A 177 42.02 -24.67 -2.35
N ALA A 178 41.60 -25.88 -1.99
CA ALA A 178 41.17 -26.18 -0.64
C ALA A 178 42.38 -26.46 0.25
N VAL A 179 42.40 -25.84 1.43
CA VAL A 179 43.48 -25.92 2.40
C VAL A 179 42.88 -26.15 3.78
N VAL A 180 43.32 -27.21 4.46
CA VAL A 180 43.08 -27.43 5.89
C VAL A 180 44.38 -27.36 6.66
N THR A 181 44.31 -27.09 7.96
CA THR A 181 45.47 -27.11 8.84
C THR A 181 45.35 -28.22 9.89
N ILE A 182 46.47 -28.88 10.19
CA ILE A 182 46.63 -29.90 11.22
C ILE A 182 47.90 -29.56 12.00
N SER A 183 47.79 -29.46 13.33
CA SER A 183 48.93 -29.12 14.17
C SER A 183 49.89 -30.30 14.36
N LEU A 184 50.92 -30.37 13.49
CA LEU A 184 52.03 -31.32 13.58
C LEU A 184 53.39 -30.58 13.72
N SER A 185 53.42 -29.55 14.57
CA SER A 185 54.63 -28.78 14.87
C SER A 185 55.42 -29.28 16.09
N ASP A 186 54.92 -30.31 16.78
CA ASP A 186 55.59 -30.89 17.94
C ASP A 186 56.74 -31.84 17.50
N PRO A 187 58.01 -31.55 17.83
CA PRO A 187 59.13 -32.43 17.52
C PRO A 187 59.02 -33.83 18.14
N GLU A 188 58.27 -34.00 19.23
CA GLU A 188 58.06 -35.31 19.87
C GLU A 188 57.30 -36.28 18.95
N LEU A 189 56.54 -35.80 17.96
CA LEU A 189 55.91 -36.64 16.94
C LEU A 189 56.90 -37.52 16.19
N ALA A 190 58.16 -37.07 16.04
CA ALA A 190 59.21 -37.85 15.39
C ALA A 190 59.67 -39.06 16.23
N MET A 191 59.33 -39.10 17.52
CA MET A 191 59.69 -40.19 18.43
C MET A 191 58.68 -41.33 18.46
N LEU A 192 57.46 -41.04 18.00
CA LEU A 192 56.31 -41.90 18.09
C LEU A 192 56.39 -43.07 17.12
N SER A 193 55.83 -44.21 17.53
CA SER A 193 55.63 -45.37 16.67
C SER A 193 54.54 -45.08 15.61
N PRO A 194 54.47 -45.89 14.53
CA PRO A 194 53.39 -45.79 13.56
C PRO A 194 52.00 -45.82 14.21
N GLU A 195 51.77 -46.71 15.19
CA GLU A 195 50.49 -46.83 15.92
C GLU A 195 50.17 -45.59 16.75
N GLU A 196 51.17 -44.99 17.39
CA GLU A 196 51.03 -43.78 18.20
C GLU A 196 50.70 -42.56 17.33
N ILE A 197 51.36 -42.42 16.17
CA ILE A 197 51.02 -41.38 15.19
C ILE A 197 49.62 -41.59 14.63
N ARG A 198 49.23 -42.84 14.28
CA ARG A 198 47.86 -43.15 13.84
C ARG A 198 46.81 -42.80 14.90
N SER A 199 47.08 -43.14 16.17
CA SER A 199 46.21 -42.81 17.29
C SER A 199 46.08 -41.29 17.45
N ARG A 200 47.19 -40.55 17.33
CA ARG A 200 47.20 -39.09 17.41
C ARG A 200 46.42 -38.42 16.29
N LEU A 201 46.56 -38.91 15.06
CA LEU A 201 45.80 -38.46 13.89
C LEU A 201 44.30 -38.79 13.99
N ARG A 202 43.90 -39.78 14.80
CA ARG A 202 42.48 -40.13 15.04
C ARG A 202 41.83 -39.34 16.18
N ILE A 203 42.59 -39.02 17.23
CA ILE A 203 42.03 -38.47 18.48
C ILE A 203 42.09 -36.92 18.51
N LEU A 204 43.06 -36.29 17.83
CA LEU A 204 43.36 -34.85 17.98
C LEU A 204 43.64 -34.07 16.67
N PRO A 205 43.02 -34.34 15.52
CA PRO A 205 43.18 -33.41 14.42
C PRO A 205 42.17 -32.28 14.66
N ASP A 206 42.61 -31.18 15.29
CA ASP A 206 41.91 -29.89 15.23
C ASP A 206 41.99 -29.38 13.77
N ILE A 207 41.31 -30.08 12.86
CA ILE A 207 41.25 -29.74 11.44
C ILE A 207 40.38 -28.49 11.33
N HIS A 208 40.96 -27.43 10.77
CA HIS A 208 40.23 -26.22 10.46
C HIS A 208 40.47 -25.84 9.00
N TRP A 209 39.44 -25.29 8.36
CA TRP A 209 39.55 -24.77 7.00
C TRP A 209 40.36 -23.47 6.99
N CYS A 210 41.45 -23.46 6.25
CA CYS A 210 42.12 -22.21 5.85
C CYS A 210 41.51 -21.64 4.56
N ALA A 211 41.08 -22.51 3.65
CA ALA A 211 40.33 -22.16 2.44
C ALA A 211 39.54 -23.38 1.95
N HIS A 212 38.34 -23.18 1.40
CA HIS A 212 37.46 -24.24 0.91
C HIS A 212 37.18 -24.09 -0.59
N TRP A 213 37.00 -25.21 -1.31
CA TRP A 213 36.70 -25.19 -2.76
C TRP A 213 35.40 -24.44 -3.09
N ASN A 214 34.43 -24.44 -2.18
CA ASN A 214 33.17 -23.71 -2.33
C ASN A 214 33.15 -22.35 -1.61
N ASP A 215 34.28 -21.81 -1.11
CA ASP A 215 34.24 -20.52 -0.39
C ASP A 215 33.60 -19.41 -1.25
N GLN A 216 33.88 -19.37 -2.56
CA GLN A 216 33.27 -18.40 -3.47
C GLN A 216 31.75 -18.63 -3.65
N THR A 217 31.33 -19.88 -3.82
CA THR A 217 29.90 -20.23 -3.94
C THR A 217 29.14 -19.96 -2.65
N LEU A 218 29.75 -20.29 -1.51
CA LEU A 218 29.21 -20.06 -0.18
C LEU A 218 29.11 -18.56 0.10
N ALA A 219 30.09 -17.76 -0.35
CA ALA A 219 30.05 -16.30 -0.27
C ALA A 219 28.92 -15.71 -1.09
N ALA A 220 28.79 -16.13 -2.36
CA ALA A 220 27.69 -15.70 -3.21
C ALA A 220 26.31 -16.06 -2.61
N LYS A 221 26.17 -17.26 -2.02
CA LYS A 221 24.95 -17.67 -1.33
C LYS A 221 24.66 -16.78 -0.11
N GLY A 222 25.65 -16.55 0.74
CA GLY A 222 25.50 -15.70 1.93
C GLY A 222 25.18 -14.25 1.58
N ASP A 223 25.81 -13.69 0.54
CA ASP A 223 25.50 -12.35 0.03
C ASP A 223 24.07 -12.25 -0.48
N ALA A 224 23.62 -13.25 -1.24
CA ALA A 224 22.25 -13.30 -1.75
C ALA A 224 21.22 -13.43 -0.63
N GLU A 225 21.48 -14.26 0.39
CA GLU A 225 20.59 -14.41 1.54
C GLU A 225 20.56 -13.16 2.43
N ALA A 226 21.70 -12.53 2.67
CA ALA A 226 21.80 -11.27 3.42
C ALA A 226 21.07 -10.13 2.70
N SER A 227 21.26 -10.01 1.38
CA SER A 227 20.55 -9.02 0.55
C SER A 227 19.04 -9.29 0.54
N ARG A 228 18.62 -10.56 0.45
CA ARG A 228 17.21 -10.94 0.56
C ARG A 228 16.63 -10.60 1.93
N ALA A 229 17.40 -10.75 3.02
CA ALA A 229 16.96 -10.35 4.35
C ALA A 229 16.75 -8.83 4.46
N ALA A 230 17.64 -8.02 3.88
CA ALA A 230 17.46 -6.57 3.77
C ALA A 230 16.22 -6.20 2.93
N CYS A 231 16.01 -6.88 1.80
CA CYS A 231 14.85 -6.69 0.93
C CYS A 231 13.53 -7.04 1.64
N ASN A 232 13.49 -8.18 2.32
CA ASN A 232 12.34 -8.60 3.12
C ASN A 232 12.03 -7.62 4.27
N ALA A 233 13.04 -6.92 4.78
CA ALA A 233 12.88 -5.88 5.78
C ALA A 233 12.59 -4.49 5.19
N LEU A 234 12.40 -4.39 3.87
CA LEU A 234 12.21 -3.14 3.13
C LEU A 234 13.30 -2.11 3.44
N ASP A 235 14.55 -2.58 3.43
CA ASP A 235 15.75 -1.78 3.69
C ASP A 235 16.82 -1.95 2.59
N ASP A 236 16.49 -2.68 1.51
CA ASP A 236 17.34 -2.85 0.34
C ASP A 236 17.22 -1.64 -0.60
N TRP A 237 18.37 -1.22 -1.14
CA TRP A 237 18.48 -0.04 -1.99
C TRP A 237 19.67 -0.16 -2.92
N SER A 238 19.40 -0.34 -4.22
CA SER A 238 20.45 -0.58 -5.21
C SER A 238 21.20 0.71 -5.60
N ALA A 239 22.36 0.55 -6.25
CA ALA A 239 23.08 1.69 -6.81
C ALA A 239 22.29 2.40 -7.93
N GLU A 240 21.46 1.65 -8.66
CA GLU A 240 20.55 2.20 -9.68
C GLU A 240 19.42 3.00 -9.03
N ASP A 241 18.83 2.50 -7.94
CA ASP A 241 17.82 3.22 -7.15
C ASP A 241 18.39 4.54 -6.62
N GLU A 242 19.63 4.53 -6.10
CA GLU A 242 20.28 5.74 -5.61
C GLU A 242 20.54 6.76 -6.72
N ALA A 243 20.93 6.30 -7.91
CA ALA A 243 21.15 7.17 -9.06
C ALA A 243 19.86 7.85 -9.54
N ASP A 244 18.76 7.09 -9.67
CA ASP A 244 17.44 7.64 -10.04
C ASP A 244 16.91 8.60 -8.97
N PHE A 245 17.00 8.22 -7.70
CA PHE A 245 16.57 9.04 -6.57
C PHE A 245 17.30 10.39 -6.52
N ARG A 246 18.63 10.39 -6.65
CA ARG A 246 19.41 11.63 -6.66
C ARG A 246 19.14 12.51 -7.88
N SER A 247 18.77 11.92 -9.02
CA SER A 247 18.42 12.70 -10.22
C SER A 247 17.16 13.58 -10.02
N ARG A 248 16.32 13.23 -9.05
CA ARG A 248 15.03 13.88 -8.77
C ARG A 248 15.04 14.80 -7.55
N LEU A 249 16.14 14.81 -6.77
CA LEU A 249 16.27 15.58 -5.53
C LEU A 249 17.01 16.90 -5.72
N THR A 250 16.70 17.87 -4.87
CA THR A 250 17.51 19.08 -4.72
C THR A 250 18.80 18.78 -3.95
N PRO A 251 19.95 19.37 -4.32
CA PRO A 251 21.27 18.99 -3.79
C PRO A 251 21.52 19.26 -2.30
N ASP A 252 20.68 20.03 -1.60
CA ASP A 252 20.91 20.50 -0.22
C ASP A 252 20.11 19.75 0.87
N ILE A 253 19.72 18.49 0.62
CA ILE A 253 18.92 17.70 1.58
C ILE A 253 19.84 16.96 2.57
N ASP A 254 19.51 17.01 3.86
CA ASP A 254 20.25 16.29 4.91
C ASP A 254 20.04 14.76 4.83
N GLU A 255 20.96 13.98 5.40
CA GLU A 255 20.95 12.51 5.27
C GLU A 255 19.76 11.84 5.99
N GLU A 256 19.20 12.46 7.02
CA GLU A 256 18.03 11.93 7.73
C GLU A 256 16.76 12.10 6.87
N THR A 257 16.57 13.28 6.29
CA THR A 257 15.49 13.53 5.33
C THR A 257 15.63 12.66 4.09
N ALA A 258 16.85 12.51 3.54
CA ALA A 258 17.10 11.62 2.41
C ALA A 258 16.74 10.16 2.75
N ARG A 259 17.10 9.68 3.94
CA ARG A 259 16.74 8.33 4.42
C ARG A 259 15.23 8.13 4.50
N ASN A 260 14.49 9.12 5.01
CA ASN A 260 13.03 9.05 5.08
C ASN A 260 12.39 9.03 3.68
N LEU A 261 12.91 9.81 2.73
CA LEU A 261 12.43 9.84 1.34
C LEU A 261 12.74 8.53 0.57
N ARG A 262 13.90 7.91 0.81
CA ARG A 262 14.21 6.56 0.26
C ARG A 262 13.18 5.54 0.75
N ARG A 263 12.90 5.57 2.06
CA ARG A 263 11.91 4.70 2.68
C ARG A 263 10.51 4.91 2.11
N GLU A 264 10.08 6.16 1.95
CA GLU A 264 8.79 6.50 1.35
C GLU A 264 8.70 5.98 -0.10
N THR A 265 9.73 6.22 -0.91
CA THR A 265 9.80 5.73 -2.29
C THR A 265 9.69 4.21 -2.36
N LEU A 266 10.40 3.50 -1.47
CA LEU A 266 10.37 2.04 -1.42
C LEU A 266 9.00 1.51 -0.99
N LEU A 267 8.37 2.09 0.03
CA LEU A 267 7.04 1.71 0.49
C LEU A 267 5.99 1.93 -0.59
N HIS A 268 6.04 3.08 -1.28
CA HIS A 268 5.13 3.42 -2.37
C HIS A 268 5.25 2.44 -3.54
N ARG A 269 6.50 2.15 -3.95
CA ARG A 269 6.80 1.18 -5.01
C ARG A 269 6.34 -0.22 -4.64
N GLU A 270 6.66 -0.69 -3.44
CA GLU A 270 6.28 -2.05 -3.03
C GLU A 270 4.76 -2.17 -2.85
N ALA A 271 4.08 -1.15 -2.34
CA ALA A 271 2.63 -1.15 -2.22
C ALA A 271 1.93 -1.30 -3.59
N LYS A 272 2.42 -0.57 -4.60
CA LYS A 272 1.97 -0.70 -5.99
C LYS A 272 2.22 -2.10 -6.53
N ALA A 273 3.43 -2.63 -6.34
CA ALA A 273 3.81 -3.96 -6.80
C ALA A 273 2.99 -5.08 -6.14
N ILE A 274 2.64 -4.94 -4.85
CA ILE A 274 1.75 -5.86 -4.14
C ILE A 274 0.38 -5.86 -4.81
N LEU A 275 -0.23 -4.71 -5.06
CA LEU A 275 -1.58 -4.65 -5.65
C LEU A 275 -1.61 -5.13 -7.10
N GLU A 276 -0.57 -4.87 -7.88
CA GLU A 276 -0.41 -5.41 -9.23
C GLU A 276 -0.29 -6.94 -9.25
N ARG A 277 0.46 -7.51 -8.29
CA ARG A 277 0.69 -8.95 -8.16
C ARG A 277 -0.51 -9.70 -7.59
N GLU A 278 -1.07 -9.21 -6.49
CA GLU A 278 -2.11 -9.89 -5.72
C GLU A 278 -3.50 -9.72 -6.32
N GLN A 279 -3.71 -8.62 -7.07
CA GLN A 279 -4.96 -8.33 -7.80
C GLN A 279 -6.23 -8.45 -6.94
N ARG A 280 -6.10 -8.20 -5.64
CA ARG A 280 -7.22 -8.19 -4.70
C ARG A 280 -6.94 -7.26 -3.54
N ILE A 281 -8.00 -6.75 -2.93
CA ILE A 281 -7.90 -5.81 -1.81
C ILE A 281 -9.16 -5.85 -0.93
N THR A 282 -8.98 -5.97 0.38
CA THR A 282 -10.02 -5.73 1.37
C THR A 282 -10.22 -4.23 1.56
N THR A 283 -11.43 -3.75 1.37
CA THR A 283 -11.79 -2.33 1.55
C THR A 283 -12.36 -2.08 2.94
N PRO A 284 -12.20 -0.86 3.49
CA PRO A 284 -12.92 -0.48 4.71
C PRO A 284 -14.43 -0.42 4.45
N CYS A 285 -15.20 -0.32 5.53
CA CYS A 285 -16.64 -0.12 5.45
C CYS A 285 -16.98 1.17 4.69
N LEU A 286 -18.18 1.18 4.10
CA LEU A 286 -18.78 2.40 3.60
C LEU A 286 -19.69 2.92 4.71
N GLU A 287 -19.45 4.14 5.21
CA GLU A 287 -20.24 4.75 6.28
C GLU A 287 -20.72 6.14 5.83
N VAL A 288 -22.00 6.43 6.07
CA VAL A 288 -22.58 7.76 5.90
C VAL A 288 -23.36 8.11 7.15
N ARG A 289 -23.04 9.24 7.76
CA ARG A 289 -23.72 9.76 8.95
C ARG A 289 -24.40 11.08 8.64
N VAL A 290 -25.65 11.21 9.08
CA VAL A 290 -26.38 12.48 9.04
C VAL A 290 -27.00 12.73 10.40
N THR A 291 -26.87 13.97 10.88
CA THR A 291 -27.43 14.43 12.15
C THR A 291 -28.40 15.57 11.90
N ARG A 292 -29.44 15.65 12.73
CA ARG A 292 -30.37 16.77 12.87
C ARG A 292 -30.36 17.20 14.32
N ASP A 293 -29.85 18.40 14.54
CA ASP A 293 -29.90 19.06 15.83
C ASP A 293 -31.25 19.74 16.02
N PRO A 294 -31.71 19.93 17.26
CA PRO A 294 -32.89 20.75 17.54
C PRO A 294 -32.69 22.19 17.02
N PRO A 295 -33.75 22.84 16.52
CA PRO A 295 -33.71 24.25 16.17
C PRO A 295 -33.16 25.13 17.30
N ASP A 296 -32.37 26.14 16.95
CA ASP A 296 -31.73 27.06 17.90
C ASP A 296 -32.76 27.74 18.83
N GLU A 297 -33.99 27.97 18.33
CA GLU A 297 -35.09 28.55 19.11
C GLU A 297 -35.55 27.69 20.30
N PHE A 298 -35.11 26.43 20.39
CA PHE A 298 -35.53 25.48 21.43
C PHE A 298 -34.47 25.22 22.51
N ILE A 299 -33.28 25.84 22.41
CA ILE A 299 -32.18 25.63 23.35
C ILE A 299 -32.62 26.01 24.78
N GLY A 300 -32.58 25.04 25.70
CA GLY A 300 -32.78 25.25 27.14
C GLY A 300 -34.23 25.29 27.64
N GLU A 301 -35.22 25.32 26.75
CA GLU A 301 -36.64 25.47 27.13
C GLU A 301 -37.53 24.30 26.69
N TRP A 302 -37.05 23.45 25.78
CA TRP A 302 -37.87 22.40 25.18
C TRP A 302 -37.10 21.09 24.97
N GLN A 303 -37.82 20.05 24.54
CA GLN A 303 -37.24 18.74 24.27
C GLN A 303 -36.23 18.85 23.11
N THR A 304 -34.94 18.76 23.45
CA THR A 304 -33.78 18.96 22.57
C THR A 304 -33.24 17.63 22.05
N ASP A 305 -34.16 16.77 21.64
CA ASP A 305 -33.87 15.53 20.94
C ASP A 305 -32.94 15.74 19.74
N THR A 306 -31.72 15.23 19.82
CA THR A 306 -30.81 15.16 18.69
C THR A 306 -31.03 13.86 17.94
N LEU A 307 -31.32 13.94 16.64
CA LEU A 307 -31.61 12.79 15.81
C LEU A 307 -30.40 12.48 14.90
N ARG A 308 -29.96 11.23 14.87
CA ARG A 308 -28.85 10.78 14.03
C ARG A 308 -29.24 9.51 13.28
N MET A 309 -28.97 9.48 11.99
CA MET A 309 -29.04 8.26 11.18
C MET A 309 -27.67 7.92 10.62
N ASN A 310 -27.28 6.66 10.75
CA ASN A 310 -26.04 6.11 10.21
C ASN A 310 -26.38 5.02 9.20
N TRP A 311 -25.81 5.10 8.00
CA TRP A 311 -25.80 3.99 7.06
C TRP A 311 -24.41 3.34 7.04
N PHE A 312 -24.36 2.01 7.09
CA PHE A 312 -23.13 1.24 7.07
C PHE A 312 -23.24 0.07 6.09
N ALA A 313 -22.20 -0.14 5.27
CA ALA A 313 -21.98 -1.38 4.54
C ALA A 313 -20.62 -1.99 4.94
N ALA A 314 -20.62 -3.31 5.17
CA ALA A 314 -19.47 -4.03 5.69
C ALA A 314 -18.25 -3.97 4.74
N PRO A 315 -17.02 -4.09 5.29
CA PRO A 315 -15.81 -4.35 4.50
C PRO A 315 -16.02 -5.49 3.49
N LYS A 316 -15.43 -5.36 2.30
CA LYS A 316 -15.49 -6.38 1.26
C LYS A 316 -14.10 -6.65 0.70
N MET A 317 -13.82 -7.92 0.41
CA MET A 317 -12.68 -8.31 -0.42
C MET A 317 -13.06 -8.15 -1.88
N LEU A 318 -12.33 -7.30 -2.59
CA LEU A 318 -12.56 -7.03 -4.00
C LEU A 318 -11.47 -7.70 -4.84
N GLU A 319 -11.90 -8.47 -5.82
CA GLU A 319 -11.04 -9.00 -6.88
C GLU A 319 -10.88 -7.94 -7.99
N LEU A 320 -9.63 -7.70 -8.38
CA LEU A 320 -9.21 -6.67 -9.33
C LEU A 320 -8.75 -7.31 -10.63
N THR A 321 -8.96 -6.63 -11.74
CA THR A 321 -8.50 -7.00 -13.08
C THR A 321 -7.98 -5.77 -13.80
N ASP A 322 -7.09 -5.95 -14.78
CA ASP A 322 -6.50 -4.85 -15.56
C ASP A 322 -5.88 -3.77 -14.64
N VAL A 323 -5.12 -4.21 -13.63
CA VAL A 323 -4.41 -3.33 -12.70
C VAL A 323 -3.33 -2.56 -13.46
N ARG A 324 -3.40 -1.24 -13.43
CA ARG A 324 -2.48 -0.34 -14.14
C ARG A 324 -1.95 0.71 -13.19
N LEU A 325 -0.63 0.86 -13.17
CA LEU A 325 0.06 1.83 -12.32
C LEU A 325 0.10 3.21 -13.00
N GLU A 326 -0.07 4.26 -12.21
CA GLU A 326 0.16 5.67 -12.58
C GLU A 326 -0.53 6.12 -13.89
N ARG A 327 -1.73 5.58 -14.16
CA ARG A 327 -2.46 5.91 -15.38
C ARG A 327 -3.28 7.18 -15.20
N ARG A 328 -2.99 8.19 -16.01
CA ARG A 328 -3.75 9.45 -16.03
C ARG A 328 -5.24 9.21 -16.33
N LEU A 329 -6.10 9.69 -15.44
CA LEU A 329 -7.56 9.70 -15.59
C LEU A 329 -8.07 11.13 -15.40
N GLY A 330 -8.54 11.74 -16.48
CA GLY A 330 -8.88 13.16 -16.49
C GLY A 330 -7.68 14.02 -16.06
N ARG A 331 -7.78 14.64 -14.87
CA ARG A 331 -6.78 15.57 -14.32
C ARG A 331 -6.04 15.04 -13.09
N ILE A 332 -6.18 13.75 -12.78
CA ILE A 332 -5.42 13.09 -11.74
C ILE A 332 -4.61 11.93 -12.32
N VAL A 333 -3.54 11.58 -11.62
CA VAL A 333 -2.78 10.35 -11.83
C VAL A 333 -2.86 9.60 -10.50
N PRO A 334 -3.81 8.66 -10.34
CA PRO A 334 -3.82 7.78 -9.19
C PRO A 334 -2.65 6.80 -9.28
N ASP A 335 -2.21 6.31 -8.13
CA ASP A 335 -1.16 5.29 -8.09
C ASP A 335 -1.58 4.01 -8.80
N ILE A 336 -2.84 3.62 -8.65
CA ILE A 336 -3.41 2.41 -9.25
C ILE A 336 -4.79 2.71 -9.82
N VAL A 337 -5.04 2.14 -11.00
CA VAL A 337 -6.36 2.03 -11.64
C VAL A 337 -6.63 0.55 -11.88
N ALA A 338 -7.78 0.05 -11.41
CA ALA A 338 -8.17 -1.34 -11.63
C ALA A 338 -9.67 -1.46 -11.94
N ASN A 339 -10.05 -2.50 -12.67
CA ASN A 339 -11.44 -2.88 -12.87
C ASN A 339 -11.84 -3.94 -11.84
N LEU A 340 -13.07 -3.89 -11.34
CA LEU A 340 -13.61 -4.95 -10.49
C LEU A 340 -13.95 -6.18 -11.32
N ALA A 341 -13.53 -7.36 -10.86
CA ALA A 341 -13.74 -8.64 -11.57
C ALA A 341 -15.24 -9.01 -11.62
N ALA A 342 -15.94 -8.89 -10.50
CA ALA A 342 -17.37 -9.15 -10.41
C ALA A 342 -18.17 -7.87 -10.66
N ARG A 343 -19.25 -7.99 -11.47
CA ARG A 343 -20.16 -6.88 -11.79
C ARG A 343 -21.42 -6.86 -10.92
N ASP A 344 -21.70 -7.96 -10.24
CA ASP A 344 -22.86 -8.13 -9.36
C ASP A 344 -22.49 -7.90 -7.88
N ILE A 345 -21.57 -6.97 -7.62
CA ILE A 345 -21.25 -6.55 -6.26
C ILE A 345 -22.19 -5.40 -5.91
N TYR A 346 -22.90 -5.54 -4.78
CA TYR A 346 -23.82 -4.53 -4.28
C TYR A 346 -23.36 -3.96 -2.93
N ALA A 347 -23.71 -2.70 -2.70
CA ALA A 347 -23.50 -2.01 -1.43
C ALA A 347 -24.72 -2.22 -0.51
N ASP A 348 -24.92 -3.48 -0.11
CA ASP A 348 -25.93 -3.86 0.89
C ASP A 348 -25.46 -3.38 2.26
N GLY A 349 -26.38 -2.79 3.02
CA GLY A 349 -26.05 -2.16 4.29
C GLY A 349 -27.25 -2.10 5.22
N ILE A 350 -27.03 -1.50 6.38
CA ILE A 350 -28.04 -1.25 7.40
C ILE A 350 -28.12 0.24 7.68
N ILE A 351 -29.28 0.68 8.15
CA ILE A 351 -29.52 2.04 8.62
C ILE A 351 -29.88 1.96 10.10
N ASP A 352 -29.09 2.65 10.93
CA ASP A 352 -29.36 2.79 12.36
C ASP A 352 -29.91 4.18 12.65
N THR A 353 -30.99 4.26 13.42
CA THR A 353 -31.57 5.52 13.92
C THR A 353 -31.30 5.67 15.41
N TRP A 354 -30.86 6.87 15.81
CA TRP A 354 -30.51 7.23 17.18
C TRP A 354 -31.17 8.54 17.57
N VAL A 355 -31.73 8.59 18.78
CA VAL A 355 -32.31 9.80 19.40
C VAL A 355 -31.64 10.05 20.74
N ASN A 356 -31.03 11.23 20.94
CA ASN A 356 -30.26 11.57 22.14
C ASN A 356 -29.20 10.54 22.52
N ASP A 357 -28.51 10.00 21.51
CA ASP A 357 -27.56 8.88 21.65
C ASP A 357 -28.17 7.57 22.20
N GLY A 358 -29.49 7.48 22.36
CA GLY A 358 -30.23 6.23 22.52
C GLY A 358 -30.49 5.59 21.17
N PHE A 359 -30.16 4.30 21.03
CA PHE A 359 -30.50 3.52 19.85
C PHE A 359 -32.02 3.28 19.81
N GLU A 360 -32.65 3.52 18.65
CA GLU A 360 -34.08 3.32 18.44
C GLU A 360 -34.35 2.08 17.58
N GLU A 361 -33.75 2.02 16.39
CA GLU A 361 -34.02 1.00 15.40
C GLU A 361 -32.83 0.77 14.46
N GLU A 362 -32.77 -0.44 13.89
CA GLU A 362 -31.88 -0.85 12.81
C GLU A 362 -32.75 -1.46 11.71
N ILE A 363 -32.57 -1.00 10.47
CA ILE A 363 -33.35 -1.44 9.31
C ILE A 363 -32.38 -1.85 8.20
N GLU A 364 -32.67 -2.98 7.56
CA GLU A 364 -31.94 -3.40 6.37
C GLU A 364 -32.19 -2.43 5.20
N ASP A 365 -31.12 -1.95 4.58
CA ASP A 365 -31.20 -1.10 3.41
C ASP A 365 -31.47 -1.94 2.16
N THR A 366 -32.76 -2.14 1.87
CA THR A 366 -33.26 -2.85 0.69
C THR A 366 -32.90 -2.17 -0.64
N SER A 367 -32.32 -0.96 -0.62
CA SER A 367 -31.98 -0.21 -1.81
C SER A 367 -30.49 -0.36 -2.16
N SER A 368 -30.12 -1.58 -2.55
CA SER A 368 -28.79 -1.98 -3.01
C SER A 368 -28.37 -1.22 -4.28
N LEU A 369 -27.20 -0.61 -4.24
CA LEU A 369 -26.59 0.05 -5.39
C LEU A 369 -25.43 -0.79 -5.92
N PRO A 370 -25.31 -0.93 -7.26
CA PRO A 370 -24.19 -1.66 -7.84
C PRO A 370 -22.89 -0.92 -7.55
N TRP A 371 -21.83 -1.69 -7.32
CA TRP A 371 -20.49 -1.13 -7.17
C TRP A 371 -19.99 -0.51 -8.47
N PRO A 372 -19.19 0.56 -8.38
CA PRO A 372 -18.53 1.13 -9.54
C PRO A 372 -17.56 0.11 -10.15
N SER A 373 -17.53 0.00 -11.48
CA SER A 373 -16.70 -0.97 -12.19
C SER A 373 -15.20 -0.69 -12.12
N ILE A 374 -14.82 0.54 -11.74
CA ILE A 374 -13.43 0.99 -11.65
C ILE A 374 -13.14 1.41 -10.21
N LEU A 375 -12.04 0.89 -9.66
CA LEU A 375 -11.45 1.27 -8.39
C LEU A 375 -10.14 2.03 -8.64
N LEU A 376 -10.00 3.17 -7.98
CA LEU A 376 -8.77 3.93 -7.92
C LEU A 376 -8.15 3.76 -6.53
N VAL A 377 -6.84 3.58 -6.47
CA VAL A 377 -6.11 3.52 -5.20
C VAL A 377 -4.98 4.56 -5.20
N GLU A 378 -4.85 5.26 -4.09
CA GLU A 378 -3.75 6.17 -3.79
C GLU A 378 -3.01 5.66 -2.55
N VAL A 379 -1.68 5.67 -2.56
CA VAL A 379 -0.84 5.28 -1.43
C VAL A 379 -0.18 6.53 -0.86
N THR A 380 -0.50 6.85 0.38
CA THR A 380 0.04 8.00 1.12
C THR A 380 1.10 7.50 2.11
N VAL A 381 2.30 8.10 2.14
CA VAL A 381 3.33 7.80 3.17
C VAL A 381 3.65 9.01 4.03
N THR A 382 3.88 10.19 3.45
CA THR A 382 4.06 11.43 4.22
C THR A 382 3.12 12.54 3.79
N HIS A 383 2.89 12.69 2.48
CA HIS A 383 2.03 13.73 1.93
C HIS A 383 0.65 13.17 1.56
N GLY A 384 -0.36 13.50 2.37
CA GLY A 384 -1.73 13.10 2.11
C GLY A 384 -2.37 13.81 0.92
N ILE A 385 -3.54 13.32 0.52
CA ILE A 385 -4.33 13.89 -0.57
C ILE A 385 -4.87 15.27 -0.15
N ASP A 386 -4.36 16.32 -0.80
CA ASP A 386 -4.79 17.70 -0.58
C ASP A 386 -6.25 17.97 -1.04
N GLU A 387 -6.79 19.13 -0.66
CA GLU A 387 -8.18 19.48 -0.97
C GLU A 387 -8.43 19.73 -2.47
N GLU A 388 -7.41 20.10 -3.24
CA GLU A 388 -7.56 20.28 -4.68
C GLU A 388 -7.67 18.93 -5.40
N LYS A 389 -6.81 17.97 -5.05
CA LYS A 389 -6.86 16.60 -5.52
C LYS A 389 -8.17 15.94 -5.08
N ARG A 390 -8.61 16.10 -3.83
CA ARG A 390 -9.94 15.64 -3.36
C ARG A 390 -11.07 16.19 -4.22
N ARG A 391 -11.05 17.47 -4.56
CA ARG A 391 -12.05 18.08 -5.46
C ARG A 391 -12.03 17.44 -6.85
N ARG A 392 -10.85 17.21 -7.44
CA ARG A 392 -10.72 16.55 -8.74
C ARG A 392 -11.21 15.10 -8.70
N ILE A 393 -10.96 14.38 -7.61
CA ILE A 393 -11.44 13.01 -7.38
C ILE A 393 -12.97 12.98 -7.32
N ARG A 394 -13.59 13.86 -6.52
CA ARG A 394 -15.06 13.98 -6.44
C ARG A 394 -15.69 14.31 -7.80
N ALA A 395 -15.03 15.16 -8.60
CA ALA A 395 -15.51 15.52 -9.94
C ALA A 395 -15.46 14.34 -10.94
N LEU A 396 -14.52 13.41 -10.78
CA LEU A 396 -14.48 12.18 -11.57
C LEU A 396 -15.57 11.18 -11.19
N ASN A 397 -16.06 11.25 -9.95
CA ASN A 397 -17.10 10.39 -9.42
C ASN A 397 -16.81 8.89 -9.59
N LEU A 398 -15.56 8.49 -9.35
CA LEU A 398 -15.12 7.09 -9.30
C LEU A 398 -14.74 6.72 -7.86
N ALA A 399 -14.89 5.46 -7.49
CA ALA A 399 -14.47 5.00 -6.16
C ALA A 399 -12.95 5.17 -6.03
N MET A 400 -12.54 5.97 -5.05
CA MET A 400 -11.13 6.18 -4.73
C MET A 400 -10.86 5.83 -3.28
N LEU A 401 -9.98 4.85 -3.11
CA LEU A 401 -9.46 4.39 -1.84
C LEU A 401 -8.08 5.00 -1.60
N GLU A 402 -7.83 5.46 -0.39
CA GLU A 402 -6.50 5.84 0.07
C GLU A 402 -5.97 4.78 1.04
N ILE A 403 -4.73 4.37 0.85
CA ILE A 403 -3.95 3.54 1.77
C ILE A 403 -2.92 4.46 2.42
N ASP A 404 -3.20 4.86 3.67
CA ASP A 404 -2.39 5.76 4.46
C ASP A 404 -1.39 4.98 5.31
N LEU A 405 -0.18 4.82 4.78
CA LEU A 405 0.95 4.18 5.45
C LEU A 405 1.63 5.12 6.45
N SER A 406 1.32 6.42 6.46
CA SER A 406 1.86 7.39 7.44
C SER A 406 1.44 7.06 8.87
N LEU A 407 0.26 6.46 9.02
CA LEU A 407 -0.32 6.03 10.29
C LEU A 407 0.38 4.79 10.87
N LEU A 408 1.23 4.14 10.07
CA LEU A 408 1.94 2.92 10.44
C LEU A 408 3.32 3.29 11.00
N GLY A 409 3.43 3.34 12.32
CA GLY A 409 4.69 3.50 13.01
C GLY A 409 5.56 2.24 12.94
N GLY A 410 6.88 2.39 13.06
CA GLY A 410 7.83 1.28 13.17
C GLY A 410 8.29 0.70 11.83
N ARG A 411 9.10 -0.35 11.86
CA ARG A 411 9.58 -1.07 10.66
C ARG A 411 8.56 -2.15 10.30
N ILE A 412 8.33 -2.36 9.01
CA ILE A 412 7.39 -3.37 8.50
C ILE A 412 8.14 -4.29 7.55
N THR A 413 7.87 -5.59 7.62
CA THR A 413 8.43 -6.53 6.64
C THR A 413 7.60 -6.49 5.36
N ARG A 414 8.14 -7.04 4.28
CA ARG A 414 7.45 -7.17 3.01
C ARG A 414 6.17 -8.01 3.12
N GLU A 415 6.20 -9.06 3.95
CA GLU A 415 5.04 -9.92 4.19
C GLU A 415 3.96 -9.19 4.99
N ASP A 416 4.34 -8.49 6.06
CA ASP A 416 3.41 -7.69 6.87
C ASP A 416 2.78 -6.55 6.03
N LEU A 417 3.57 -5.90 5.17
CA LEU A 417 3.05 -4.87 4.25
C LEU A 417 2.05 -5.47 3.27
N ARG A 418 2.30 -6.68 2.77
CA ARG A 418 1.37 -7.40 1.89
C ARG A 418 0.07 -7.75 2.62
N ASP A 419 0.14 -8.29 3.83
CA ASP A 419 -1.04 -8.58 4.65
C ASP A 419 -1.86 -7.30 4.94
N LEU A 420 -1.18 -6.21 5.28
CA LEU A 420 -1.82 -4.92 5.53
C LEU A 420 -2.53 -4.35 4.29
N ILE A 421 -1.87 -4.39 3.13
CA ILE A 421 -2.42 -3.86 1.88
C ILE A 421 -3.51 -4.74 1.32
N VAL A 422 -3.42 -6.06 1.45
CA VAL A 422 -4.37 -6.99 0.84
C VAL A 422 -5.50 -7.31 1.78
N ASP A 423 -5.21 -7.79 2.98
CA ASP A 423 -6.19 -8.49 3.82
C ASP A 423 -6.79 -7.59 4.90
N GLN A 424 -6.03 -6.63 5.44
CA GLN A 424 -6.49 -5.75 6.52
C GLN A 424 -7.22 -4.49 6.02
N THR A 425 -7.94 -3.79 6.90
CA THR A 425 -8.56 -2.48 6.62
C THR A 425 -7.80 -1.31 7.25
N VAL A 426 -6.77 -1.59 8.05
CA VAL A 426 -5.98 -0.58 8.77
C VAL A 426 -5.28 0.35 7.79
N GLY A 427 -5.34 1.66 8.06
CA GLY A 427 -4.79 2.70 7.19
C GLY A 427 -5.60 2.94 5.91
N LYS A 428 -6.66 2.18 5.63
CA LYS A 428 -7.46 2.35 4.41
C LYS A 428 -8.67 3.25 4.68
N ARG A 429 -8.92 4.23 3.81
CA ARG A 429 -10.12 5.08 3.87
C ARG A 429 -10.65 5.43 2.49
N TRP A 430 -11.97 5.58 2.39
CA TRP A 430 -12.61 6.07 1.18
C TRP A 430 -12.44 7.59 1.07
N VAL A 431 -11.75 8.04 0.02
CA VAL A 431 -11.63 9.48 -0.31
C VAL A 431 -12.91 9.96 -0.99
N HIS A 432 -13.45 9.12 -1.86
CA HIS A 432 -14.73 9.31 -2.52
C HIS A 432 -15.34 7.95 -2.88
N HIS A 433 -16.66 7.83 -2.74
CA HIS A 433 -17.42 6.72 -3.28
C HIS A 433 -18.74 7.25 -3.87
N PRO A 434 -19.14 6.84 -5.09
CA PRO A 434 -20.38 7.33 -5.73
C PRO A 434 -21.65 7.08 -4.91
N VAL A 435 -21.64 6.10 -4.02
CA VAL A 435 -22.75 5.76 -3.12
C VAL A 435 -23.02 6.85 -2.07
N PHE A 436 -21.98 7.58 -1.63
CA PHE A 436 -22.07 8.50 -0.51
C PHE A 436 -23.11 9.61 -0.70
N PRO A 437 -23.10 10.40 -1.79
CA PRO A 437 -24.11 11.44 -1.98
C PRO A 437 -25.53 10.88 -2.08
N ILE A 438 -25.70 9.67 -2.65
CA ILE A 438 -27.01 9.05 -2.81
C ILE A 438 -27.57 8.62 -1.45
N LYS A 439 -26.78 7.91 -0.64
CA LYS A 439 -27.19 7.46 0.71
C LYS A 439 -27.36 8.67 1.63
N GLN A 440 -26.48 9.67 1.56
CA GLN A 440 -26.61 10.90 2.32
C GLN A 440 -27.94 11.61 2.01
N GLN A 441 -28.31 11.73 0.74
CA GLN A 441 -29.60 12.34 0.38
C GLN A 441 -30.79 11.55 0.94
N ARG A 442 -30.77 10.21 0.84
CA ARG A 442 -31.82 9.35 1.39
C ARG A 442 -31.95 9.48 2.90
N LEU A 443 -30.83 9.45 3.62
CA LEU A 443 -30.84 9.63 5.08
C LEU A 443 -31.35 11.01 5.45
N ASN A 444 -30.99 12.07 4.72
CA ASN A 444 -31.56 13.41 4.96
C ASN A 444 -33.09 13.39 4.79
N THR A 445 -33.62 12.78 3.73
CA THR A 445 -35.08 12.67 3.54
C THR A 445 -35.75 11.88 4.65
N ALA A 446 -35.19 10.73 5.05
CA ALA A 446 -35.72 9.93 6.15
C ALA A 446 -35.69 10.70 7.49
N LEU A 447 -34.63 11.46 7.75
CA LEU A 447 -34.54 12.35 8.91
C LEU A 447 -35.57 13.48 8.87
N ASP A 448 -35.79 14.08 7.70
CA ASP A 448 -36.76 15.17 7.52
C ASP A 448 -38.21 14.69 7.75
N GLU A 449 -38.50 13.42 7.46
CA GLU A 449 -39.79 12.75 7.68
C GLU A 449 -39.95 12.13 9.08
N HIS A 450 -38.88 12.11 9.89
CA HIS A 450 -38.90 11.48 11.21
C HIS A 450 -39.82 12.25 12.19
N PRO A 451 -40.60 11.58 13.07
CA PRO A 451 -41.55 12.25 13.97
C PRO A 451 -40.95 13.35 14.85
N VAL A 452 -39.70 13.20 15.29
CA VAL A 452 -38.97 14.24 16.04
C VAL A 452 -38.83 15.51 15.21
N THR A 453 -38.37 15.39 13.97
CA THR A 453 -38.18 16.53 13.05
C THR A 453 -39.52 17.18 12.69
N LEU A 454 -40.56 16.38 12.43
CA LEU A 454 -41.90 16.89 12.15
C LEU A 454 -42.46 17.69 13.33
N ARG A 455 -42.33 17.17 14.56
CA ARG A 455 -42.73 17.88 15.78
C ARG A 455 -41.98 19.19 15.95
N TYR A 456 -40.71 19.24 15.54
CA TYR A 456 -39.90 20.47 15.58
C TYR A 456 -40.44 21.50 14.61
N GLN A 457 -40.77 21.09 13.39
CA GLN A 457 -41.39 21.95 12.38
C GLN A 457 -42.75 22.47 12.82
N GLU A 458 -43.63 21.60 13.32
CA GLU A 458 -44.94 21.98 13.87
C GLU A 458 -44.81 23.03 14.96
N ARG A 459 -43.87 22.85 15.90
CA ARG A 459 -43.64 23.79 16.98
C ARG A 459 -43.08 25.13 16.51
N LEU A 460 -42.16 25.13 15.54
CA LEU A 460 -41.66 26.36 14.93
C LEU A 460 -42.78 27.15 14.27
N ILE A 461 -43.67 26.46 13.54
CA ILE A 461 -44.87 27.05 12.93
C ILE A 461 -45.76 27.68 14.01
N GLU A 462 -46.02 26.99 15.11
CA GLU A 462 -46.82 27.54 16.23
C GLU A 462 -46.22 28.83 16.81
N LEU A 463 -44.90 28.85 17.04
CA LEU A 463 -44.21 30.01 17.60
C LEU A 463 -44.19 31.22 16.66
N ARG A 464 -44.06 30.98 15.34
CA ARG A 464 -43.99 32.03 14.32
C ARG A 464 -45.37 32.52 13.89
N ARG A 465 -46.41 31.70 14.02
CA ARG A 465 -47.79 32.00 13.60
C ARG A 465 -48.31 33.38 14.04
N PRO A 466 -48.14 33.84 15.30
CA PRO A 466 -48.61 35.16 15.70
C PRO A 466 -47.95 36.30 14.92
N GLN A 467 -46.65 36.17 14.62
CA GLN A 467 -45.89 37.17 13.86
C GLN A 467 -46.33 37.17 12.39
N TRP A 468 -46.55 36.00 11.80
CA TRP A 468 -47.06 35.88 10.44
C TRP A 468 -48.46 36.47 10.27
N LEU A 469 -49.35 36.27 11.26
CA LEU A 469 -50.71 36.81 11.26
C LEU A 469 -50.77 38.32 11.54
N ALA A 470 -49.75 38.89 12.18
CA ALA A 470 -49.64 40.34 12.39
C ALA A 470 -49.41 41.10 11.07
N VAL A 471 -48.97 40.39 10.01
CA VAL A 471 -48.71 40.94 8.68
C VAL A 471 -49.79 40.44 7.70
N PRO A 472 -50.39 41.30 6.85
CA PRO A 472 -51.45 40.88 5.93
C PRO A 472 -51.00 39.80 4.94
N ALA A 473 -51.91 38.89 4.56
CA ALA A 473 -51.65 37.85 3.56
C ALA A 473 -51.12 38.40 2.22
N SER A 474 -51.53 39.61 1.83
CA SER A 474 -51.03 40.27 0.62
C SER A 474 -49.53 40.55 0.66
N HIS A 475 -48.96 40.87 1.83
CA HIS A 475 -47.53 41.07 1.97
C HIS A 475 -46.77 39.75 1.74
N TRP A 476 -47.22 38.67 2.40
CA TRP A 476 -46.64 37.34 2.22
C TRP A 476 -46.79 36.81 0.80
N ALA A 477 -47.89 37.12 0.11
CA ALA A 477 -48.07 36.81 -1.31
C ALA A 477 -47.01 37.49 -2.19
N HIS A 478 -46.74 38.79 -1.97
CA HIS A 478 -45.67 39.48 -2.70
C HIS A 478 -44.30 38.88 -2.36
N HIS A 479 -44.01 38.65 -1.08
CA HIS A 479 -42.74 38.08 -0.64
C HIS A 479 -42.51 36.67 -1.22
N TYR A 480 -43.55 35.83 -1.24
CA TYR A 480 -43.52 34.50 -1.84
C TYR A 480 -43.19 34.56 -3.34
N LEU A 481 -43.89 35.40 -4.11
CA LEU A 481 -43.63 35.51 -5.56
C LEU A 481 -42.21 36.05 -5.86
N ASP A 482 -41.72 36.98 -5.06
CA ASP A 482 -40.36 37.49 -5.18
C ASP A 482 -39.31 36.43 -4.81
N ALA A 483 -39.53 35.67 -3.74
CA ALA A 483 -38.66 34.57 -3.33
C ALA A 483 -38.60 33.45 -4.38
N VAL A 484 -39.77 33.03 -4.91
CA VAL A 484 -39.87 32.06 -6.01
C VAL A 484 -39.13 32.56 -7.25
N THR A 485 -39.31 33.83 -7.62
CA THR A 485 -38.59 34.44 -8.75
C THR A 485 -37.08 34.36 -8.54
N ARG A 486 -36.59 34.83 -7.39
CA ARG A 486 -35.15 34.86 -7.08
C ARG A 486 -34.55 33.46 -7.10
N PHE A 487 -35.17 32.51 -6.41
CA PHE A 487 -34.71 31.12 -6.35
C PHE A 487 -34.55 30.51 -7.74
N HIS A 488 -35.55 30.67 -8.61
CA HIS A 488 -35.50 30.09 -9.94
C HIS A 488 -34.57 30.85 -10.90
N ASP A 489 -34.54 32.17 -10.86
CA ASP A 489 -33.66 32.97 -11.71
C ASP A 489 -32.18 32.78 -11.35
N GLU A 490 -31.85 32.67 -10.06
CA GLU A 490 -30.50 32.28 -9.61
C GLU A 490 -30.12 30.90 -10.15
N ASN A 491 -31.05 29.93 -10.10
CA ASN A 491 -30.84 28.62 -10.72
C ASN A 491 -30.63 28.70 -12.24
N VAL A 492 -31.31 29.61 -12.96
CA VAL A 492 -31.03 29.85 -14.39
C VAL A 492 -29.62 30.40 -14.60
N LEU A 493 -29.18 31.35 -13.77
CA LEU A 493 -27.81 31.89 -13.83
C LEU A 493 -26.77 30.80 -13.56
N ILE A 494 -27.02 29.94 -12.58
CA ILE A 494 -26.18 28.78 -12.26
C ILE A 494 -26.12 27.82 -13.46
N ARG A 495 -27.25 27.48 -14.10
CA ARG A 495 -27.26 26.64 -15.33
C ARG A 495 -26.53 27.29 -16.50
N ARG A 496 -26.62 28.62 -16.66
CA ARG A 496 -25.85 29.36 -17.68
C ARG A 496 -24.35 29.30 -17.37
N ALA A 497 -23.97 29.48 -16.11
CA ALA A 497 -22.59 29.36 -15.65
C ALA A 497 -22.06 27.93 -15.85
N GLN A 498 -22.85 26.90 -15.52
CA GLN A 498 -22.52 25.49 -15.79
C GLN A 498 -22.27 25.21 -17.27
N ARG A 499 -23.10 25.75 -18.18
CA ARG A 499 -22.91 25.62 -19.63
C ARG A 499 -21.65 26.31 -20.15
N LYS A 500 -21.29 27.45 -19.56
CA LYS A 500 -20.09 28.23 -19.91
C LYS A 500 -18.83 27.79 -19.16
N HIS A 501 -18.97 26.86 -18.22
CA HIS A 501 -17.88 26.46 -17.35
C HIS A 501 -16.80 25.72 -18.14
N GLN A 502 -15.67 26.40 -18.35
CA GLN A 502 -14.43 25.86 -18.89
C GLN A 502 -13.35 26.13 -17.85
N GLY A 503 -13.06 25.17 -16.98
CA GLY A 503 -12.09 25.34 -15.89
C GLY A 503 -11.99 24.15 -14.94
N ASP A 504 -11.15 24.30 -13.91
CA ASP A 504 -10.80 23.27 -12.92
C ASP A 504 -11.52 23.47 -11.57
N GLY A 505 -12.27 24.58 -11.43
CA GLY A 505 -13.09 24.87 -10.27
C GLY A 505 -14.37 24.01 -10.19
N PRO A 506 -15.04 23.95 -9.03
CA PRO A 506 -16.29 23.20 -8.89
C PRO A 506 -17.36 23.78 -9.82
N LYS A 507 -18.10 22.89 -10.49
CA LYS A 507 -19.29 23.31 -11.23
C LYS A 507 -20.26 23.98 -10.24
N PRO A 508 -20.79 25.18 -10.55
CA PRO A 508 -21.79 25.82 -9.72
C PRO A 508 -22.94 24.86 -9.38
N LYS A 509 -23.25 24.65 -8.10
CA LYS A 509 -24.33 23.76 -7.65
C LYS A 509 -25.66 24.53 -7.74
N LEU A 510 -26.72 23.88 -8.19
CA LEU A 510 -28.07 24.43 -8.12
C LEU A 510 -28.47 24.63 -6.66
N LEU A 511 -29.26 25.67 -6.41
CA LEU A 511 -29.88 25.92 -5.12
C LEU A 511 -30.90 24.81 -4.84
N GLY A 512 -30.77 24.18 -3.68
CA GLY A 512 -31.72 23.20 -3.15
C GLY A 512 -32.49 23.75 -1.95
N LYS A 513 -33.17 22.85 -1.22
CA LYS A 513 -33.95 23.18 -0.02
C LYS A 513 -33.09 23.75 1.12
N GLU A 514 -31.79 23.44 1.10
CA GLU A 514 -30.79 23.93 2.04
C GLU A 514 -30.36 25.38 1.79
N SER A 515 -30.78 26.00 0.68
CA SER A 515 -30.37 27.37 0.34
C SER A 515 -31.13 28.42 1.15
N GLY A 516 -30.48 29.54 1.47
CA GLY A 516 -31.16 30.68 2.09
C GLY A 516 -32.30 31.25 1.23
N ALA A 517 -32.19 31.13 -0.10
CA ALA A 517 -33.27 31.48 -1.03
C ALA A 517 -34.49 30.59 -0.85
N TRP A 518 -34.30 29.29 -0.63
CA TRP A 518 -35.39 28.37 -0.31
C TRP A 518 -35.99 28.64 1.07
N ALA A 519 -35.18 28.99 2.07
CA ALA A 519 -35.67 29.32 3.42
C ALA A 519 -36.67 30.50 3.40
N GLN A 520 -36.38 31.56 2.63
CA GLN A 520 -37.29 32.70 2.46
C GLN A 520 -38.61 32.32 1.76
N LEU A 521 -38.52 31.39 0.81
CA LEU A 521 -39.67 30.86 0.09
C LEU A 521 -40.54 30.00 1.01
N ALA A 522 -39.93 29.08 1.76
CA ALA A 522 -40.60 28.19 2.70
C ALA A 522 -41.31 28.99 3.79
N GLU A 523 -40.65 30.00 4.37
CA GLU A 523 -41.26 30.90 5.37
C GLU A 523 -42.50 31.61 4.80
N ALA A 524 -42.41 32.18 3.60
CA ALA A 524 -43.54 32.87 3.00
C ALA A 524 -44.70 31.91 2.68
N ALA A 525 -44.40 30.66 2.30
CA ALA A 525 -45.40 29.62 2.07
C ALA A 525 -46.10 29.19 3.37
N GLU A 526 -45.35 29.02 4.46
CA GLU A 526 -45.89 28.72 5.80
C GLU A 526 -46.74 29.87 6.34
N ALA A 527 -46.30 31.12 6.14
CA ALA A 527 -47.08 32.30 6.50
C ALA A 527 -48.41 32.36 5.72
N LEU A 528 -48.40 32.10 4.41
CA LEU A 528 -49.63 32.00 3.62
C LEU A 528 -50.56 30.89 4.13
N ALA A 529 -50.02 29.72 4.50
CA ALA A 529 -50.79 28.65 5.11
C ALA A 529 -51.40 29.07 6.45
N ALA A 530 -50.69 29.85 7.28
CA ALA A 530 -51.21 30.41 8.51
C ALA A 530 -52.42 31.36 8.28
N HIS A 531 -52.44 32.06 7.15
CA HIS A 531 -53.57 32.88 6.68
C HIS A 531 -54.71 32.07 6.04
N GLY A 532 -54.68 30.74 6.11
CA GLY A 532 -55.71 29.86 5.53
C GLY A 532 -55.56 29.64 4.03
N LEU A 533 -54.35 29.89 3.49
CA LEU A 533 -54.01 29.68 2.07
C LEU A 533 -52.93 28.59 1.94
N PRO A 534 -53.27 27.31 2.23
CA PRO A 534 -52.30 26.21 2.18
C PRO A 534 -51.90 25.86 0.74
N GLY A 535 -50.84 25.05 0.60
CA GLY A 535 -50.40 24.51 -0.69
C GLY A 535 -49.35 25.34 -1.42
N ALA A 536 -48.93 26.48 -0.88
CA ALA A 536 -47.88 27.30 -1.48
C ALA A 536 -46.49 26.61 -1.49
N ALA A 537 -46.28 25.62 -0.61
CA ALA A 537 -45.06 24.82 -0.54
C ALA A 537 -45.10 23.54 -1.40
N ASP A 538 -46.21 23.26 -2.07
CA ASP A 538 -46.39 22.00 -2.80
C ASP A 538 -45.45 21.91 -4.01
N ALA A 539 -44.90 20.71 -4.27
CA ALA A 539 -43.91 20.50 -5.32
C ALA A 539 -44.39 21.01 -6.70
N PHE A 540 -45.62 20.72 -7.10
CA PHE A 540 -46.14 21.17 -8.41
C PHE A 540 -46.31 22.70 -8.52
N MET A 541 -46.33 23.44 -7.40
CA MET A 541 -46.30 24.90 -7.39
C MET A 541 -44.88 25.43 -7.67
N LEU A 542 -43.89 24.79 -7.04
CA LEU A 542 -42.52 25.27 -6.87
C LEU A 542 -41.46 24.57 -7.72
N ASP A 543 -41.79 23.49 -8.41
CA ASP A 543 -40.86 22.77 -9.27
C ASP A 543 -40.31 23.69 -10.37
N GLU A 544 -39.21 23.28 -11.02
CA GLU A 544 -38.60 24.05 -12.12
C GLU A 544 -39.58 24.36 -13.27
N SER A 545 -40.56 23.48 -13.46
CA SER A 545 -41.69 23.66 -14.38
C SER A 545 -43.03 23.88 -13.69
N GLY A 546 -42.98 24.33 -12.44
CA GLY A 546 -44.11 24.52 -11.54
C GLY A 546 -45.07 25.62 -12.01
N LEU A 547 -46.27 25.59 -11.45
CA LEU A 547 -47.37 26.47 -11.82
C LEU A 547 -47.01 27.96 -11.62
N ILE A 548 -46.36 28.30 -10.50
CA ILE A 548 -46.09 29.69 -10.13
C ILE A 548 -45.07 30.34 -11.06
N ALA A 549 -43.95 29.67 -11.35
CA ALA A 549 -42.93 30.18 -12.27
C ALA A 549 -43.48 30.44 -13.68
N ARG A 550 -44.36 29.54 -14.17
CA ARG A 550 -45.04 29.70 -15.46
C ARG A 550 -46.02 30.88 -15.46
N LEU A 551 -46.85 31.02 -14.44
CA LEU A 551 -47.77 32.15 -14.32
C LEU A 551 -47.03 33.49 -14.21
N LEU A 552 -45.94 33.55 -13.43
CA LEU A 552 -45.06 34.71 -13.35
C LEU A 552 -44.43 35.05 -14.71
N SER A 553 -44.03 34.03 -15.48
CA SER A 553 -43.48 34.22 -16.82
C SER A 553 -44.49 34.84 -17.80
N LEU A 554 -45.75 34.41 -17.73
CA LEU A 554 -46.84 34.97 -18.53
C LEU A 554 -47.17 36.40 -18.11
N ARG A 555 -47.20 36.68 -16.79
CA ARG A 555 -47.47 38.02 -16.24
C ARG A 555 -46.40 39.04 -16.65
N ARG A 556 -45.12 38.65 -16.59
CA ARG A 556 -43.98 39.54 -16.86
C ARG A 556 -43.55 39.57 -18.33
N ASN A 557 -44.14 38.70 -19.17
CA ASN A 557 -43.70 38.46 -20.55
C ASN A 557 -42.19 38.20 -20.68
N THR A 558 -41.63 37.40 -19.76
CA THR A 558 -40.22 36.96 -19.75
C THR A 558 -40.11 35.59 -19.11
N GLY A 559 -39.02 34.85 -19.31
CA GLY A 559 -38.79 33.62 -18.57
C GLY A 559 -38.47 33.90 -17.10
N VAL A 560 -39.28 33.40 -16.17
CA VAL A 560 -38.97 33.30 -14.73
C VAL A 560 -38.62 31.85 -14.44
N GLY A 561 -37.37 31.57 -14.10
CA GLY A 561 -36.86 30.19 -14.04
C GLY A 561 -36.61 29.51 -15.38
N TYR A 562 -36.89 30.19 -16.49
CA TYR A 562 -36.63 29.73 -17.86
C TYR A 562 -35.58 30.61 -18.53
N ASP A 563 -34.67 29.98 -19.28
CA ASP A 563 -33.67 30.68 -20.09
C ASP A 563 -34.26 31.15 -21.43
N VAL A 564 -35.33 31.94 -21.39
CA VAL A 564 -36.06 32.43 -22.56
C VAL A 564 -36.40 33.92 -22.41
N GLY A 565 -36.60 34.61 -23.54
CA GLY A 565 -36.76 36.07 -23.58
C GLY A 565 -38.20 36.59 -23.59
N THR A 566 -39.21 35.72 -23.78
CA THR A 566 -40.62 36.14 -23.83
C THR A 566 -41.55 35.16 -23.13
N GLY A 567 -42.69 35.66 -22.65
CA GLY A 567 -43.75 34.85 -22.05
C GLY A 567 -44.34 33.84 -23.05
N TYR A 568 -44.39 34.18 -24.34
CA TYR A 568 -44.83 33.24 -25.38
C TYR A 568 -43.93 32.01 -25.49
N GLN A 569 -42.61 32.14 -25.30
CA GLN A 569 -41.72 30.98 -25.37
C GLN A 569 -42.02 29.97 -24.25
N VAL A 570 -42.36 30.46 -23.04
CA VAL A 570 -42.84 29.61 -21.94
C VAL A 570 -44.21 29.02 -22.28
N LEU A 571 -45.14 29.82 -22.82
CA LEU A 571 -46.45 29.35 -23.27
C LEU A 571 -46.35 28.26 -24.34
N ASN A 572 -45.45 28.40 -25.30
CA ASN A 572 -45.23 27.40 -26.34
C ASN A 572 -44.70 26.07 -25.74
N ALA A 573 -43.85 26.13 -24.72
CA ALA A 573 -43.42 24.92 -24.00
C ALA A 573 -44.58 24.25 -23.25
N ILE A 574 -45.48 25.04 -22.66
CA ILE A 574 -46.72 24.54 -22.03
C ILE A 574 -47.63 23.87 -23.07
N MET A 575 -47.85 24.52 -24.22
CA MET A 575 -48.70 23.97 -25.28
C MET A 575 -48.18 22.61 -25.78
N GLN A 576 -46.85 22.42 -25.79
CA GLN A 576 -46.17 21.20 -26.24
C GLN A 576 -45.98 20.15 -25.13
N SER A 577 -46.39 20.42 -23.89
CA SER A 577 -46.18 19.50 -22.76
C SER A 577 -47.02 18.21 -22.87
N GLY A 578 -46.57 17.13 -22.22
CA GLY A 578 -47.27 15.85 -22.14
C GLY A 578 -48.57 15.89 -21.32
N LYS A 579 -49.34 14.78 -21.37
CA LYS A 579 -50.70 14.67 -20.81
C LYS A 579 -50.80 14.98 -19.32
N ASP A 580 -49.77 14.69 -18.52
CA ASP A 580 -49.82 14.76 -17.05
C ASP A 580 -49.95 16.19 -16.49
N SER A 581 -49.63 17.20 -17.30
CA SER A 581 -49.64 18.62 -16.91
C SER A 581 -50.86 19.41 -17.41
N LYS A 582 -51.73 18.79 -18.21
CA LYS A 582 -52.82 19.46 -18.93
C LYS A 582 -53.94 20.00 -18.03
N ARG A 583 -54.07 19.46 -16.83
CA ARG A 583 -55.08 19.88 -15.84
C ARG A 583 -54.99 21.37 -15.47
N TRP A 584 -53.81 21.97 -15.63
CA TRP A 584 -53.54 23.38 -15.30
C TRP A 584 -53.64 24.32 -16.50
N ASP A 585 -53.85 23.79 -17.73
CA ASP A 585 -53.82 24.58 -18.97
C ASP A 585 -54.84 25.72 -18.97
N THR A 586 -55.97 25.52 -18.28
CA THR A 586 -57.03 26.52 -18.11
C THR A 586 -56.52 27.76 -17.37
N LEU A 587 -55.63 27.61 -16.39
CA LEU A 587 -55.00 28.73 -15.69
C LEU A 587 -54.06 29.54 -16.59
N TYR A 588 -53.29 28.87 -17.45
CA TYR A 588 -52.40 29.57 -18.39
C TYR A 588 -53.21 30.35 -19.43
N ALA A 589 -54.33 29.79 -19.92
CA ALA A 589 -55.25 30.51 -20.81
C ALA A 589 -55.88 31.73 -20.11
N ILE A 590 -56.26 31.59 -18.83
CA ILE A 590 -56.73 32.71 -18.01
C ILE A 590 -55.63 33.78 -17.89
N ALA A 591 -54.39 33.40 -17.61
CA ALA A 591 -53.26 34.31 -17.45
C ALA A 591 -52.95 35.08 -18.75
N VAL A 592 -52.93 34.39 -19.91
CA VAL A 592 -52.73 35.03 -21.22
C VAL A 592 -53.74 36.16 -21.44
N LYS A 593 -55.01 35.91 -21.09
CA LYS A 593 -56.08 36.90 -21.22
C LYS A 593 -56.02 38.00 -20.15
N ALA A 594 -55.75 37.64 -18.90
CA ALA A 594 -55.69 38.57 -17.77
C ALA A 594 -54.54 39.59 -17.92
N TYR A 595 -53.41 39.16 -18.48
CA TYR A 595 -52.22 39.98 -18.67
C TYR A 595 -52.07 40.55 -20.08
N GLY A 596 -53.05 40.34 -20.97
CA GLY A 596 -53.04 40.89 -22.33
C GLY A 596 -51.88 40.38 -23.20
N LEU A 597 -51.36 39.17 -22.94
CA LEU A 597 -50.16 38.65 -23.60
C LEU A 597 -50.35 38.48 -25.12
N GLU A 598 -51.59 38.26 -25.57
CA GLU A 598 -51.95 38.14 -26.99
C GLU A 598 -51.54 39.36 -27.83
N ALA A 599 -51.50 40.56 -27.22
CA ALA A 599 -51.07 41.77 -27.90
C ALA A 599 -49.60 41.73 -28.36
N HIS A 600 -48.80 40.82 -27.82
CA HIS A 600 -47.39 40.63 -28.14
C HIS A 600 -47.14 39.46 -29.09
N PHE A 601 -48.18 38.76 -29.55
CA PHE A 601 -48.02 37.61 -30.43
C PHE A 601 -47.80 38.05 -31.89
N THR A 602 -46.92 37.34 -32.59
CA THR A 602 -46.89 37.40 -34.06
C THR A 602 -48.13 36.70 -34.64
N SER A 603 -48.45 36.97 -35.91
CA SER A 603 -49.59 36.31 -36.58
C SER A 603 -49.50 34.78 -36.56
N ASP A 604 -48.28 34.22 -36.63
CA ASP A 604 -48.09 32.77 -36.52
C ASP A 604 -48.35 32.26 -35.09
N GLN A 605 -47.85 32.99 -34.10
CA GLN A 605 -48.02 32.66 -32.69
C GLN A 605 -49.49 32.71 -32.27
N ALA A 606 -50.22 33.73 -32.73
CA ALA A 606 -51.65 33.88 -32.51
C ALA A 606 -52.44 32.70 -33.11
N ARG A 607 -52.13 32.26 -34.34
CA ARG A 607 -52.77 31.08 -34.95
C ARG A 607 -52.53 29.80 -34.15
N LYS A 608 -51.29 29.58 -33.70
CA LYS A 608 -50.94 28.39 -32.88
C LYS A 608 -51.64 28.41 -31.53
N TYR A 609 -51.67 29.57 -30.89
CA TYR A 609 -52.36 29.74 -29.60
C TYR A 609 -53.86 29.53 -29.75
N ASP A 610 -54.49 30.09 -30.78
CA ASP A 610 -55.92 29.90 -31.02
C ASP A 610 -56.26 28.42 -31.24
N GLY A 611 -55.49 27.69 -32.05
CA GLY A 611 -55.68 26.25 -32.23
C GLY A 611 -55.58 25.44 -30.92
N TRP A 612 -54.61 25.76 -30.06
CA TRP A 612 -54.50 25.14 -28.74
C TRP A 612 -55.65 25.55 -27.81
N ARG A 613 -56.04 26.82 -27.81
CA ARG A 613 -57.13 27.35 -27.00
C ARG A 613 -58.48 26.73 -27.36
N GLN A 614 -58.77 26.54 -28.66
CA GLN A 614 -59.98 25.85 -29.11
C GLN A 614 -59.99 24.39 -28.69
N THR A 615 -58.83 23.73 -28.74
CA THR A 615 -58.69 22.36 -28.24
C THR A 615 -58.97 22.29 -26.74
N LEU A 616 -58.40 23.22 -25.96
CA LEU A 616 -58.63 23.32 -24.52
C LEU A 616 -60.12 23.52 -24.18
N ILE A 617 -60.80 24.44 -24.89
CA ILE A 617 -62.24 24.69 -24.71
C ILE A 617 -63.03 23.42 -25.02
N ALA A 618 -62.78 22.78 -26.16
CA ALA A 618 -63.48 21.55 -26.54
C ALA A 618 -63.28 20.41 -25.52
N LYS A 619 -62.11 20.34 -24.88
CA LYS A 619 -61.80 19.34 -23.84
C LYS A 619 -62.49 19.64 -22.51
N VAL A 620 -62.49 20.90 -22.08
CA VAL A 620 -63.21 21.32 -20.87
C VAL A 620 -64.71 21.15 -21.03
N ASP A 621 -65.27 21.53 -22.18
CA ASP A 621 -66.70 21.40 -22.47
C ASP A 621 -67.13 19.92 -22.57
N ALA A 622 -66.19 19.03 -22.91
CA ALA A 622 -66.39 17.57 -22.88
C ALA A 622 -66.20 16.93 -21.49
N ASN A 623 -65.95 17.72 -20.44
CA ASN A 623 -65.61 17.24 -19.09
C ASN A 623 -64.44 16.25 -19.06
N ASP A 624 -63.41 16.46 -19.88
CA ASP A 624 -62.19 15.66 -19.86
C ASP A 624 -61.39 15.99 -18.59
N GLU A 625 -61.43 15.11 -17.58
CA GLU A 625 -60.77 15.29 -16.28
C GLU A 625 -59.28 15.65 -16.41
N ALA A 626 -58.61 15.21 -17.49
CA ALA A 626 -57.20 15.54 -17.72
C ALA A 626 -56.95 17.03 -17.99
N TYR A 627 -57.98 17.82 -18.30
CA TYR A 627 -57.93 19.26 -18.57
C TYR A 627 -58.63 20.10 -17.50
N MET A 628 -59.15 19.46 -16.45
CA MET A 628 -59.90 20.12 -15.38
C MET A 628 -59.04 20.20 -14.12
N ARG A 629 -58.93 21.40 -13.53
CA ARG A 629 -58.11 21.63 -12.33
C ARG A 629 -58.91 21.38 -11.04
N PRO A 630 -58.26 20.95 -9.95
CA PRO A 630 -58.88 20.93 -8.63
C PRO A 630 -59.10 22.35 -8.09
N ALA A 631 -60.13 22.51 -7.26
CA ALA A 631 -60.48 23.76 -6.59
C ALA A 631 -59.49 24.18 -5.49
N THR A 632 -58.70 23.22 -4.99
CA THR A 632 -57.90 23.31 -3.76
C THR A 632 -57.03 24.57 -3.67
N PHE A 633 -56.54 25.06 -4.81
CA PHE A 633 -55.60 26.18 -4.87
C PHE A 633 -56.20 27.48 -5.42
N ASP A 634 -57.49 27.50 -5.80
CA ASP A 634 -58.10 28.68 -6.43
C ASP A 634 -58.06 29.92 -5.51
N SER A 635 -58.25 29.74 -4.20
CA SER A 635 -58.13 30.82 -3.19
C SER A 635 -56.71 31.36 -3.08
N LEU A 636 -55.70 30.48 -3.01
CA LEU A 636 -54.29 30.86 -2.97
C LEU A 636 -53.90 31.60 -4.26
N LEU A 637 -54.22 31.02 -5.42
CA LEU A 637 -53.90 31.60 -6.72
C LEU A 637 -54.58 32.96 -6.94
N SER A 638 -55.80 33.15 -6.42
CA SER A 638 -56.49 34.45 -6.48
C SER A 638 -55.80 35.53 -5.63
N VAL A 639 -55.17 35.16 -4.51
CA VAL A 639 -54.40 36.08 -3.67
C VAL A 639 -53.02 36.36 -4.28
N LEU A 640 -52.36 35.35 -4.85
CA LEU A 640 -51.07 35.50 -5.53
C LEU A 640 -51.19 36.31 -6.83
N PHE A 641 -52.28 36.11 -7.59
CA PHE A 641 -52.52 36.73 -8.89
C PHE A 641 -53.89 37.41 -8.95
N PRO A 642 -54.06 38.58 -8.30
CA PRO A 642 -55.35 39.26 -8.19
C PRO A 642 -56.03 39.56 -9.54
N GLU A 643 -55.25 39.82 -10.60
CA GLU A 643 -55.78 40.10 -11.94
C GLU A 643 -56.44 38.86 -12.58
N MET A 644 -56.11 37.65 -12.12
CA MET A 644 -56.71 36.40 -12.57
C MET A 644 -57.93 35.99 -11.74
N ALA A 645 -58.10 36.54 -10.53
CA ALA A 645 -59.08 36.09 -9.53
C ALA A 645 -60.52 36.07 -10.07
N GLU A 646 -60.95 37.10 -10.79
CA GLU A 646 -62.31 37.17 -11.37
C GLU A 646 -62.60 35.97 -12.29
N ARG A 647 -61.60 35.48 -13.01
CA ARG A 647 -61.74 34.37 -13.97
C ARG A 647 -61.58 33.01 -13.30
N ILE A 648 -60.69 32.90 -12.33
CA ILE A 648 -60.54 31.70 -11.50
C ILE A 648 -61.87 31.40 -10.79
N ASN A 649 -62.47 32.42 -10.17
CA ASN A 649 -63.73 32.31 -9.41
C ASN A 649 -64.96 32.00 -10.26
N LYS A 650 -64.89 32.14 -11.59
CA LYS A 650 -65.97 31.69 -12.50
C LYS A 650 -66.04 30.16 -12.62
N GLY A 651 -65.04 29.43 -12.15
CA GLY A 651 -65.04 27.97 -12.11
C GLY A 651 -64.89 27.28 -13.46
N TYR A 652 -64.65 28.02 -14.56
CA TYR A 652 -64.44 27.39 -15.87
C TYR A 652 -63.18 26.51 -15.85
N GLY A 653 -63.32 25.25 -16.27
CA GLY A 653 -62.23 24.27 -16.25
C GLY A 653 -61.85 23.76 -14.86
N ARG A 654 -62.76 23.85 -13.88
CA ARG A 654 -62.62 23.26 -12.55
C ARG A 654 -63.34 21.92 -12.52
N LEU A 655 -62.76 20.92 -11.84
CA LEU A 655 -63.43 19.64 -11.57
C LEU A 655 -64.76 19.88 -10.83
N PRO A 656 -65.84 19.16 -11.20
CA PRO A 656 -67.07 19.21 -10.42
C PRO A 656 -66.81 18.68 -9.01
N ASP A 657 -67.39 19.36 -8.02
CA ASP A 657 -67.26 19.00 -6.59
C ASP A 657 -67.94 17.68 -6.26
#